data_AF-A0A818LF62-F1
#
_entry.id   AF-A0A818LF62-F1
#
_cell.length_a   1.000
_cell.length_b   1.000
_cell.length_c   1.000
_cell.angle_alpha   90.00
_cell.angle_beta   90.00
_cell.angle_gamma   90.00
#
_symmetry.space_group_name_H-M   'P 1'
#
loop_
_entity.id
_entity.type
_entity.pdbx_description
1 polymer ?
#
loop_
_entity_poly.entity_id
_entity_poly.type
_entity_poly.pdbx_seq_one_letter_code
_entity_poly.pdbx_strand_id
1 'polypeptide(L)'
;MLSVNEKFTEFVDYVHEQGKEYFGKDQGCRNSTKEWFTQEIADIVDKKAKAYVQWQRHRGMIEENKYRNHYRTLAKMVKNKVQARQREYWEEISVDIENAMKDHDPATAFQIIRRLRGSGMNTEHIAIHDKDGNTLTNSEDRLYRWKQYFDEMFNINTVVDEQILQQIPKPPIDQKELSHQDAVPTVGEVVRAIQQIRNRRAPGKDEIPAELLKAGGLPLAEWLHEIIRDVWEQEIMVKDWTVAVLIRLYKNKGDKRICDNYRGISLLVVAGKIFARILLNRIQNMLDKKLLEEQAGFRSGRSTIDQIFILKMVMERSREFNQPLHICFIDLQKAYDSVNREALWRICRAYGLSDKMIKMIKLLYEDTRAEVRIDGDFSTSIQMKTGVKQGCLLSPILFNIYIDFVMRIILEQAGVKGVTMSYRLGDLWYSGHGNSNDIKLLALMYADDIAVMCQSIQDLEKFIKAFDEITQNFGLTMNIKKTCIMSLKQFQKSTCKTKNRTEIANVPFDITIRNQKIEKAEEFNYLGCYISKDQTQSKDIETRVSKASNAFNSLRRIVWYRKCISIQAKIRIFRASVLPVLLYGSELWSLTVAEEQRLKAFYMKCLRTIIGVSIGDRMRNEYVLQLTGQPPLENVLRRNRLRWFGHVNRMDNDQNCPMLTKKTLFASFKDTRRPPHGIKLRWKDKIMKDINISNIKNWRRETHDKDKWRKTINRGVTYSIIHTDVTRIVREHKERAANRRAREELLHHIQQNTTSDPNLPASTFDDDTCTQCGRICKNRKGLKIHQHTCENKNITDKKIVAQKVQQSTLRTSHRITTSRPMKIIELLSKNNNGEYICPNQTCGRVLKGQGATSHVKACAKLWLKKQNVLF
;
A
#
# COMPACT_ATOMS: atom_id res chain seq x y z
N MET A 1 -1.13 -33.09 42.85
CA MET A 1 -1.67 -32.21 41.80
C MET A 1 -0.52 -31.87 40.87
N LEU A 2 -0.73 -31.94 39.56
CA LEU A 2 0.27 -31.53 38.58
C LEU A 2 0.56 -30.02 38.72
N SER A 3 1.83 -29.65 38.59
CA SER A 3 2.26 -28.26 38.47
C SER A 3 1.73 -27.64 37.18
N VAL A 4 1.68 -26.30 37.14
CA VAL A 4 1.28 -25.54 35.94
C VAL A 4 2.09 -25.91 34.70
N ASN A 5 3.39 -26.21 34.87
CA ASN A 5 4.25 -26.62 33.76
C ASN A 5 3.92 -28.03 33.26
N GLU A 6 3.72 -29.00 34.17
CA GLU A 6 3.35 -30.37 33.79
C GLU A 6 2.01 -30.41 33.06
N LYS A 7 1.01 -29.66 33.53
CA LYS A 7 -0.29 -29.52 32.83
C LYS A 7 -0.13 -28.96 31.42
N PHE A 8 0.77 -27.99 31.23
CA PHE A 8 1.02 -27.43 29.91
C PHE A 8 1.77 -28.41 29.00
N THR A 9 2.70 -29.20 29.54
CA THR A 9 3.38 -30.25 28.78
C THR A 9 2.38 -31.31 28.29
N GLU A 10 1.49 -31.79 29.15
CA GLU A 10 0.42 -32.73 28.76
C GLU A 10 -0.48 -32.14 27.67
N PHE A 11 -0.85 -30.86 27.79
CA PHE A 11 -1.61 -30.15 26.76
C PHE A 11 -0.89 -30.13 25.41
N VAL A 12 0.41 -29.84 25.40
CA VAL A 12 1.23 -29.80 24.17
C VAL A 12 1.33 -31.18 23.55
N ASP A 13 1.63 -32.21 24.35
CA ASP A 13 1.78 -33.59 23.88
C ASP A 13 0.48 -34.11 23.26
N TYR A 14 -0.65 -33.86 23.92
CA TYR A 14 -1.97 -34.22 23.39
C TYR A 14 -2.27 -33.56 22.04
N VAL A 15 -2.00 -32.25 21.91
CA VAL A 15 -2.23 -31.54 20.64
C VAL A 15 -1.34 -32.10 19.53
N HIS A 16 -0.10 -32.47 19.84
CA HIS A 16 0.81 -33.10 18.87
C HIS A 16 0.39 -34.50 18.48
N GLU A 17 -0.04 -35.32 19.44
CA GLU A 17 -0.52 -36.68 19.20
C GLU A 17 -1.74 -36.66 18.28
N GLN A 18 -2.77 -35.89 18.65
CA GLN A 18 -3.99 -35.75 17.86
C GLN A 18 -3.73 -35.09 16.50
N GLY A 19 -2.81 -34.12 16.45
CA GLY A 19 -2.37 -33.52 15.20
C GLY A 19 -1.70 -34.52 14.26
N LYS A 20 -0.81 -35.36 14.77
CA LYS A 20 -0.14 -36.42 13.98
C LYS A 20 -1.11 -37.51 13.53
N GLU A 21 -2.06 -37.89 14.38
CA GLU A 21 -3.10 -38.87 14.07
C GLU A 21 -3.99 -38.37 12.91
N TYR A 22 -4.46 -37.12 13.00
CA TYR A 22 -5.43 -36.58 12.04
C TYR A 22 -4.79 -36.09 10.73
N PHE A 23 -3.62 -35.44 10.79
CA PHE A 23 -2.97 -34.84 9.62
C PHE A 23 -1.83 -35.68 9.03
N GLY A 24 -1.34 -36.70 9.75
CA GLY A 24 -0.15 -37.46 9.39
C GLY A 24 1.16 -36.72 9.67
N LYS A 25 2.30 -37.38 9.46
CA LYS A 25 3.63 -36.75 9.53
C LYS A 25 3.91 -35.96 8.25
N ASP A 26 4.45 -34.75 8.41
CA ASP A 26 5.02 -34.01 7.27
C ASP A 26 6.12 -34.85 6.63
N GLN A 27 5.93 -35.26 5.37
CA GLN A 27 6.92 -36.04 4.60
C GLN A 27 8.05 -35.16 4.05
N GLY A 28 8.08 -33.88 4.43
CA GLY A 28 8.94 -32.87 3.85
C GLY A 28 8.45 -32.50 2.46
N CYS A 29 8.69 -31.25 2.06
CA CYS A 29 8.62 -30.88 0.66
C CYS A 29 9.64 -31.74 -0.11
N ARG A 30 9.17 -32.82 -0.75
CA ARG A 30 9.92 -33.46 -1.83
C ARG A 30 10.21 -32.37 -2.86
N ASN A 31 11.43 -31.84 -2.83
CA ASN A 31 11.96 -30.96 -3.85
C ASN A 31 11.79 -31.65 -5.22
N SER A 32 10.82 -31.22 -6.03
CA SER A 32 10.88 -31.12 -7.51
C SER A 32 9.54 -31.25 -8.24
N THR A 33 8.40 -31.50 -7.59
CA THR A 33 7.10 -31.44 -8.29
C THR A 33 6.58 -30.00 -8.32
N LYS A 34 6.39 -29.46 -9.53
CA LYS A 34 5.73 -28.16 -9.70
C LYS A 34 4.34 -28.25 -9.06
N GLU A 35 3.93 -27.29 -8.23
CA GLU A 35 2.65 -27.35 -7.47
C GLU A 35 1.40 -27.68 -8.32
N TRP A 36 1.41 -27.34 -9.61
CA TRP A 36 0.31 -27.64 -10.54
C TRP A 36 0.38 -29.03 -11.18
N PHE A 37 1.46 -29.81 -10.99
CA PHE A 37 1.69 -31.10 -11.64
C PHE A 37 0.95 -32.22 -10.90
N THR A 38 -0.10 -32.74 -11.52
CA THR A 38 -0.96 -33.79 -10.96
C THR A 38 -0.52 -35.18 -11.39
N GLN A 39 -0.96 -36.21 -10.65
CA GLN A 39 -0.71 -37.62 -11.02
C GLN A 39 -1.24 -37.95 -12.42
N GLU A 40 -2.41 -37.40 -12.78
CA GLU A 40 -2.98 -37.56 -14.12
C GLU A 40 -2.06 -37.04 -15.25
N ILE A 41 -1.32 -35.94 -15.00
CA ILE A 41 -0.34 -35.43 -15.96
C ILE A 41 0.87 -36.36 -16.00
N ALA A 42 1.32 -36.87 -14.84
CA ALA A 42 2.41 -37.84 -14.76
C ALA A 42 2.12 -39.08 -15.62
N ASP A 43 0.94 -39.67 -15.47
CA ASP A 43 0.54 -40.88 -16.20
C ASP A 43 0.56 -40.69 -17.71
N ILE A 44 0.17 -39.51 -18.20
CA ILE A 44 0.13 -39.22 -19.65
C ILE A 44 1.52 -38.87 -20.17
N VAL A 45 2.37 -38.25 -19.34
CA VAL A 45 3.79 -38.04 -19.64
C VAL A 45 4.49 -39.39 -19.79
N ASP A 46 4.20 -40.35 -18.92
CA ASP A 46 4.75 -41.71 -18.98
C ASP A 46 4.28 -42.46 -20.22
N LYS A 47 2.97 -42.39 -20.54
CA LYS A 47 2.44 -42.95 -21.80
C LYS A 47 3.12 -42.33 -23.02
N LYS A 48 3.36 -41.00 -23.02
CA LYS A 48 4.09 -40.31 -24.09
C LYS A 48 5.55 -40.79 -24.17
N ALA A 49 6.23 -41.00 -23.05
CA ALA A 49 7.60 -41.48 -23.01
C ALA A 49 7.70 -42.91 -23.59
N LYS A 50 6.80 -43.82 -23.19
CA LYS A 50 6.71 -45.17 -23.75
C LYS A 50 6.46 -45.15 -25.27
N ALA A 51 5.54 -44.30 -25.74
CA ALA A 51 5.28 -44.13 -27.17
C ALA A 51 6.46 -43.55 -27.96
N TYR A 52 7.28 -42.69 -27.34
CA TYR A 52 8.52 -42.19 -27.96
C TYR A 52 9.55 -43.30 -28.15
N VAL A 53 9.75 -44.15 -27.13
CA VAL A 53 10.65 -45.31 -27.23
C VAL A 53 10.18 -46.28 -28.31
N GLN A 54 8.87 -46.53 -28.39
CA GLN A 54 8.29 -47.36 -29.45
C GLN A 54 8.54 -46.77 -30.84
N TRP A 55 8.35 -45.46 -31.04
CA TRP A 55 8.67 -44.82 -32.32
C TRP A 55 10.17 -44.91 -32.66
N GLN A 56 11.07 -44.70 -31.69
CA GLN A 56 12.52 -44.83 -31.91
C GLN A 56 12.92 -46.24 -32.37
N ARG A 57 12.28 -47.29 -31.82
CA ARG A 57 12.54 -48.69 -32.19
C ARG A 57 12.06 -49.05 -33.60
N HIS A 58 11.10 -48.31 -34.16
CA HIS A 58 10.51 -48.57 -35.48
C HIS A 58 10.89 -47.51 -36.52
N ARG A 59 11.98 -46.76 -36.27
CA ARG A 59 12.47 -45.72 -37.16
C ARG A 59 13.06 -46.35 -38.42
N GLY A 60 12.62 -45.93 -39.60
CA GLY A 60 13.01 -46.53 -40.89
C GLY A 60 12.22 -47.79 -41.28
N MET A 61 11.25 -48.24 -40.47
CA MET A 61 10.36 -49.36 -40.81
C MET A 61 9.07 -48.86 -41.50
N ILE A 62 8.38 -49.74 -42.24
CA ILE A 62 7.10 -49.45 -42.93
C ILE A 62 6.06 -48.86 -41.95
N GLU A 63 6.05 -49.32 -40.71
CA GLU A 63 5.11 -48.90 -39.68
C GLU A 63 5.48 -47.59 -38.95
N GLU A 64 6.60 -46.92 -39.29
CA GLU A 64 7.10 -45.74 -38.56
C GLU A 64 6.00 -44.68 -38.38
N ASN A 65 5.24 -44.41 -39.45
CA ASN A 65 4.19 -43.38 -39.44
C ASN A 65 3.10 -43.64 -38.38
N LYS A 66 2.78 -44.90 -38.09
CA LYS A 66 1.80 -45.29 -37.05
C LYS A 66 2.29 -44.88 -35.67
N TYR A 67 3.51 -45.29 -35.30
CA TYR A 67 4.09 -44.99 -33.99
C TYR A 67 4.43 -43.49 -33.84
N ARG A 68 4.87 -42.84 -34.93
CA ARG A 68 5.10 -41.38 -34.97
C ARG A 68 3.82 -40.59 -34.73
N ASN A 69 2.71 -40.99 -35.35
CA ASN A 69 1.40 -40.34 -35.15
C ASN A 69 0.84 -40.60 -33.73
N HIS A 70 1.03 -41.80 -33.20
CA HIS A 70 0.66 -42.13 -31.81
C HIS A 70 1.43 -41.26 -30.80
N TYR A 71 2.75 -41.16 -30.95
CA TYR A 71 3.58 -40.26 -30.14
C TYR A 71 3.16 -38.79 -30.28
N ARG A 72 2.93 -38.29 -31.50
CA ARG A 72 2.47 -36.91 -31.74
C ARG A 72 1.14 -36.61 -31.07
N THR A 73 0.21 -37.57 -31.08
CA THR A 73 -1.09 -37.45 -30.42
C THR A 73 -0.92 -37.32 -28.92
N LEU A 74 -0.16 -38.22 -28.30
CA LEU A 74 0.15 -38.16 -26.86
C LEU A 74 0.90 -36.88 -26.49
N ALA A 75 1.86 -36.43 -27.30
CA ALA A 75 2.57 -35.17 -27.10
C ALA A 75 1.64 -33.95 -27.15
N LYS A 76 0.67 -33.93 -28.07
CA LYS A 76 -0.37 -32.90 -28.14
C LYS A 76 -1.29 -32.94 -26.92
N MET A 77 -1.70 -34.12 -26.47
CA MET A 77 -2.51 -34.29 -25.26
C MET A 77 -1.79 -33.79 -24.00
N VAL A 78 -0.52 -34.18 -23.80
CA VAL A 78 0.31 -33.68 -22.70
C VAL A 78 0.38 -32.16 -22.74
N LYS A 79 0.69 -31.58 -23.91
CA LYS A 79 0.78 -30.12 -24.09
C LYS A 79 -0.53 -29.43 -23.69
N ASN A 80 -1.68 -29.95 -24.14
CA ASN A 80 -2.99 -29.37 -23.87
C ASN A 80 -3.36 -29.46 -22.38
N LYS A 81 -3.19 -30.64 -21.75
CA LYS A 81 -3.48 -30.84 -20.32
C LYS A 81 -2.58 -30.00 -19.42
N VAL A 82 -1.28 -29.97 -19.70
CA VAL A 82 -0.34 -29.10 -18.97
C VAL A 82 -0.74 -27.63 -19.09
N GLN A 83 -1.12 -27.17 -20.28
CA GLN A 83 -1.56 -25.78 -20.46
C GLN A 83 -2.89 -25.48 -19.76
N ALA A 84 -3.84 -26.42 -19.77
CA ALA A 84 -5.12 -26.27 -19.07
C ALA A 84 -4.91 -26.19 -17.56
N ARG A 85 -4.19 -27.15 -16.98
CA ARG A 85 -3.91 -27.17 -15.54
C ARG A 85 -3.09 -25.97 -15.07
N GLN A 86 -2.12 -25.51 -15.87
CA GLN A 86 -1.42 -24.26 -15.59
C GLN A 86 -2.36 -23.05 -15.59
N ARG A 87 -3.29 -22.96 -16.54
CA ARG A 87 -4.27 -21.85 -16.57
C ARG A 87 -5.14 -21.85 -15.31
N GLU A 88 -5.67 -23.00 -14.93
CA GLU A 88 -6.49 -23.17 -13.72
C GLU A 88 -5.71 -22.77 -12.46
N TYR A 89 -4.52 -23.32 -12.28
CA TYR A 89 -3.65 -22.98 -11.15
C TYR A 89 -3.37 -21.48 -11.03
N TRP A 90 -3.10 -20.78 -12.14
CA TRP A 90 -2.86 -19.35 -12.12
C TRP A 90 -4.13 -18.53 -11.89
N GLU A 91 -5.27 -19.02 -12.36
CA GLU A 91 -6.57 -18.43 -12.09
C GLU A 91 -6.88 -18.51 -10.59
N GLU A 92 -6.79 -19.71 -9.99
CA GLU A 92 -6.90 -19.99 -8.55
C GLU A 92 -6.02 -19.02 -7.74
N ILE A 93 -4.71 -19.00 -8.01
CA ILE A 93 -3.77 -18.10 -7.32
C ILE A 93 -4.14 -16.64 -7.45
N SER A 94 -4.56 -16.20 -8.63
CA SER A 94 -4.89 -14.79 -8.84
C SER A 94 -6.19 -14.39 -8.14
N VAL A 95 -7.13 -15.33 -7.99
CA VAL A 95 -8.35 -15.15 -7.20
C VAL A 95 -8.01 -15.13 -5.72
N ASP A 96 -7.15 -16.04 -5.24
CA ASP A 96 -6.69 -16.07 -3.84
C ASP A 96 -6.00 -14.76 -3.46
N ILE A 97 -5.12 -14.24 -4.32
CA ILE A 97 -4.46 -12.94 -4.12
C ILE A 97 -5.49 -11.81 -4.07
N GLU A 98 -6.49 -11.81 -4.95
CA GLU A 98 -7.50 -10.76 -5.00
C GLU A 98 -8.44 -10.82 -3.79
N ASN A 99 -8.90 -12.01 -3.41
CA ASN A 99 -9.77 -12.23 -2.26
C ASN A 99 -9.04 -11.87 -0.97
N ALA A 100 -7.79 -12.32 -0.79
CA ALA A 100 -6.97 -11.90 0.34
C ALA A 100 -6.87 -10.36 0.45
N MET A 101 -6.76 -9.65 -0.69
CA MET A 101 -6.76 -8.18 -0.70
C MET A 101 -8.14 -7.56 -0.40
N LYS A 102 -9.25 -8.19 -0.84
CA LYS A 102 -10.62 -7.77 -0.53
C LYS A 102 -10.95 -7.97 0.95
N ASP A 103 -10.49 -9.08 1.52
CA ASP A 103 -10.72 -9.49 2.90
C ASP A 103 -9.77 -8.78 3.89
N HIS A 104 -9.09 -7.72 3.43
CA HIS A 104 -8.13 -6.94 4.21
C HIS A 104 -6.96 -7.76 4.78
N ASP A 105 -6.57 -8.84 4.09
CA ASP A 105 -5.39 -9.65 4.36
C ASP A 105 -4.31 -9.50 3.26
N PRO A 106 -3.62 -8.35 3.19
CA PRO A 106 -2.53 -8.17 2.24
C PRO A 106 -1.36 -9.12 2.52
N ALA A 107 -1.22 -9.66 3.74
CA ALA A 107 -0.11 -10.51 4.11
C ALA A 107 -0.15 -11.84 3.34
N THR A 108 -1.31 -12.50 3.28
CA THR A 108 -1.51 -13.69 2.46
C THR A 108 -1.19 -13.41 0.99
N ALA A 109 -1.72 -12.33 0.43
CA ALA A 109 -1.45 -11.96 -0.95
C ALA A 109 0.06 -11.79 -1.23
N PHE A 110 0.77 -11.09 -0.34
CA PHE A 110 2.22 -10.92 -0.46
C PHE A 110 3.01 -12.23 -0.23
N GLN A 111 2.54 -13.12 0.63
CA GLN A 111 3.13 -14.46 0.81
C GLN A 111 3.03 -15.27 -0.49
N ILE A 112 1.84 -15.31 -1.10
CA ILE A 112 1.63 -15.98 -2.39
C ILE A 112 2.55 -15.36 -3.45
N ILE A 113 2.62 -14.02 -3.54
CA ILE A 113 3.53 -13.33 -4.47
C ILE A 113 5.00 -13.67 -4.20
N ARG A 114 5.41 -13.78 -2.93
CA ARG A 114 6.79 -14.14 -2.55
C ARG A 114 7.10 -15.58 -2.96
N ARG A 115 6.17 -16.50 -2.73
CA ARG A 115 6.25 -17.90 -3.21
C ARG A 115 6.38 -17.95 -4.72
N LEU A 116 5.53 -17.21 -5.44
CA LEU A 116 5.56 -17.11 -6.91
C LEU A 116 6.88 -16.57 -7.45
N ARG A 117 7.50 -15.61 -6.74
CA ARG A 117 8.81 -15.07 -7.12
C ARG A 117 9.90 -16.15 -7.12
N GLY A 118 9.64 -17.30 -6.49
CA GLY A 118 10.68 -18.20 -6.01
C GLY A 118 11.41 -17.45 -4.92
N SER A 119 11.20 -17.81 -3.66
CA SER A 119 12.09 -17.30 -2.63
C SER A 119 13.51 -17.66 -3.04
N GLY A 120 14.41 -16.69 -3.04
CA GLY A 120 15.81 -17.00 -2.84
C GLY A 120 15.90 -17.72 -1.49
N MET A 121 15.82 -19.05 -1.50
CA MET A 121 16.26 -19.94 -0.43
C MET A 121 17.79 -20.03 -0.42
N ASN A 122 18.46 -18.89 -0.65
CA ASN A 122 19.91 -18.74 -0.55
C ASN A 122 20.26 -17.55 0.36
N THR A 123 19.48 -17.33 1.43
CA THR A 123 19.94 -16.53 2.59
C THR A 123 20.52 -17.39 3.70
N GLU A 124 20.42 -18.71 3.57
CA GLU A 124 20.83 -19.68 4.59
C GLU A 124 22.36 -19.84 4.61
N HIS A 125 23.04 -19.78 3.46
CA HIS A 125 24.51 -19.82 3.37
C HIS A 125 25.19 -18.47 3.03
N ILE A 126 24.70 -17.36 3.58
CA ILE A 126 25.44 -16.09 3.44
C ILE A 126 26.50 -16.05 4.54
N ALA A 127 27.77 -15.90 4.15
CA ALA A 127 28.86 -15.64 5.08
C ALA A 127 28.61 -14.30 5.79
N ILE A 128 28.93 -14.18 7.08
CA ILE A 128 28.71 -12.94 7.84
C ILE A 128 30.03 -12.37 8.32
N HIS A 129 30.08 -11.08 8.61
CA HIS A 129 31.27 -10.48 9.20
C HIS A 129 31.25 -10.62 10.72
N ASP A 130 32.41 -10.91 11.31
CA ASP A 130 32.66 -10.72 12.73
C ASP A 130 32.69 -9.22 13.09
N LYS A 131 33.22 -8.85 14.27
CA LYS A 131 33.33 -7.45 14.68
C LYS A 131 34.48 -6.71 13.97
N ASP A 132 35.54 -7.43 13.65
CA ASP A 132 36.77 -6.88 13.04
C ASP A 132 36.67 -6.80 11.51
N GLY A 133 35.61 -7.37 10.93
CA GLY A 133 35.31 -7.35 9.50
C GLY A 133 35.72 -8.63 8.77
N ASN A 134 36.20 -9.66 9.47
CA ASN A 134 36.55 -10.94 8.87
C ASN A 134 35.29 -11.74 8.52
N THR A 135 35.37 -12.52 7.44
CA THR A 135 34.23 -13.27 6.93
C THR A 135 34.14 -14.65 7.58
N LEU A 136 33.04 -14.89 8.30
CA LEU A 136 32.67 -16.16 8.91
C LEU A 136 31.80 -16.99 7.95
N THR A 137 32.26 -18.19 7.62
CA THR A 137 31.59 -19.12 6.69
C THR A 137 31.04 -20.37 7.40
N ASN A 138 31.69 -20.82 8.49
CA ASN A 138 31.26 -21.97 9.29
C ASN A 138 29.90 -21.70 9.99
N SER A 139 29.00 -22.68 9.99
CA SER A 139 27.70 -22.59 10.67
C SER A 139 27.81 -22.33 12.17
N GLU A 140 28.76 -22.94 12.88
CA GLU A 140 28.94 -22.73 14.32
C GLU A 140 29.38 -21.30 14.65
N ASP A 141 30.41 -20.81 13.94
CA ASP A 141 30.90 -19.43 14.11
C ASP A 141 29.82 -18.40 13.76
N ARG A 142 29.03 -18.69 12.72
CA ARG A 142 27.90 -17.85 12.34
C ARG A 142 26.85 -17.83 13.47
N LEU A 143 26.48 -18.99 13.99
CA LEU A 143 25.52 -19.12 15.09
C LEU A 143 25.99 -18.40 16.35
N TYR A 144 27.27 -18.54 16.71
CA TYR A 144 27.89 -17.81 17.81
C TYR A 144 27.85 -16.30 17.60
N ARG A 145 28.25 -15.81 16.41
CA ARG A 145 28.26 -14.38 16.09
C ARG A 145 26.85 -13.76 16.13
N TRP A 146 25.82 -14.50 15.71
CA TRP A 146 24.43 -14.06 15.82
C TRP A 146 23.93 -14.07 17.27
N LYS A 147 24.29 -15.09 18.05
CA LYS A 147 24.01 -15.11 19.50
C LYS A 147 24.63 -13.88 20.17
N GLN A 148 25.92 -13.65 19.95
CA GLN A 148 26.66 -12.49 20.47
C GLN A 148 25.98 -11.16 20.07
N TYR A 149 25.57 -11.04 18.81
CA TYR A 149 24.85 -9.85 18.33
C TYR A 149 23.57 -9.58 19.10
N PHE A 150 22.72 -10.60 19.25
CA PHE A 150 21.42 -10.43 19.91
C PHE A 150 21.57 -10.27 21.42
N ASP A 151 22.56 -10.91 22.04
CA ASP A 151 22.89 -10.74 23.45
C ASP A 151 23.24 -9.27 23.75
N GLU A 152 24.14 -8.68 22.98
CA GLU A 152 24.50 -7.25 23.07
C GLU A 152 23.30 -6.32 22.77
N MET A 153 22.38 -6.76 21.92
CA MET A 153 21.20 -5.98 21.56
C MET A 153 20.14 -5.97 22.66
N PHE A 154 19.94 -7.08 23.37
CA PHE A 154 18.87 -7.25 24.36
C PHE A 154 19.32 -7.07 25.82
N ASN A 155 20.62 -6.89 26.05
CA ASN A 155 21.21 -6.66 27.38
C ASN A 155 22.00 -5.36 27.42
N ILE A 156 21.40 -4.28 26.91
CA ILE A 156 21.94 -2.94 27.02
C ILE A 156 21.85 -2.52 28.49
N ASN A 157 22.92 -1.99 29.07
CA ASN A 157 22.89 -1.51 30.45
C ASN A 157 22.06 -0.21 30.52
N THR A 158 20.76 -0.32 30.77
CA THR A 158 19.86 0.83 30.94
C THR A 158 19.72 1.13 32.43
N VAL A 159 20.58 2.00 32.96
CA VAL A 159 20.47 2.48 34.34
C VAL A 159 19.50 3.67 34.35
N VAL A 160 18.45 3.57 35.16
CA VAL A 160 17.56 4.69 35.47
C VAL A 160 17.82 5.04 36.93
N ASP A 161 18.04 6.33 37.21
CA ASP A 161 18.28 6.80 38.58
C ASP A 161 17.08 6.46 39.48
N GLU A 162 17.34 5.91 40.66
CA GLU A 162 16.30 5.59 41.63
C GLU A 162 15.52 6.85 42.07
N GLN A 163 16.16 8.02 42.11
CA GLN A 163 15.48 9.29 42.38
C GLN A 163 14.40 9.59 41.33
N ILE A 164 14.70 9.34 40.05
CA ILE A 164 13.73 9.50 38.96
C ILE A 164 12.60 8.49 39.10
N LEU A 165 12.92 7.24 39.45
CA LEU A 165 11.91 6.20 39.67
C LEU A 165 10.98 6.52 40.86
N GLN A 166 11.44 7.25 41.86
CA GLN A 166 10.63 7.66 43.02
C GLN A 166 9.71 8.85 42.71
N GLN A 167 10.05 9.68 41.73
CA GLN A 167 9.22 10.81 41.28
C GLN A 167 8.02 10.38 40.44
N ILE A 168 7.99 9.12 39.96
CA ILE A 168 6.86 8.59 39.21
C ILE A 168 5.62 8.57 40.13
N PRO A 169 4.52 9.25 39.76
CA PRO A 169 3.39 9.45 40.64
C PRO A 169 2.71 8.13 41.00
N LYS A 170 2.20 8.06 42.24
CA LYS A 170 1.32 7.00 42.72
C LYS A 170 -0.11 7.22 42.18
N PRO A 171 -0.88 6.15 41.95
CA PRO A 171 -2.10 6.21 41.14
C PRO A 171 -3.19 7.12 41.73
N PRO A 172 -3.99 7.81 40.91
CA PRO A 172 -5.34 8.20 41.28
C PRO A 172 -6.22 6.94 41.25
N ILE A 173 -6.66 6.48 42.42
CA ILE A 173 -7.32 5.17 42.59
C ILE A 173 -8.82 5.28 42.27
N ASP A 174 -9.28 4.65 41.18
CA ASP A 174 -10.69 4.32 40.96
C ASP A 174 -10.92 2.83 41.27
N GLN A 175 -11.52 2.55 42.44
CA GLN A 175 -11.73 1.19 42.96
C GLN A 175 -12.58 0.30 42.02
N LYS A 176 -13.47 0.87 41.19
CA LYS A 176 -14.30 0.07 40.27
C LYS A 176 -13.48 -0.48 39.10
N GLU A 177 -12.55 0.30 38.53
CA GLU A 177 -11.70 -0.16 37.41
C GLU A 177 -10.69 -1.24 37.85
N LEU A 178 -10.27 -1.24 39.11
CA LEU A 178 -9.41 -2.27 39.70
C LEU A 178 -10.11 -3.65 39.79
N SER A 179 -11.39 -3.66 40.20
CA SER A 179 -12.12 -4.92 40.42
C SER A 179 -12.24 -5.82 39.18
N HIS A 180 -12.41 -5.22 37.99
CA HIS A 180 -12.47 -5.97 36.73
C HIS A 180 -11.08 -6.46 36.26
N GLN A 181 -10.02 -5.70 36.56
CA GLN A 181 -8.66 -6.08 36.20
C GLN A 181 -8.19 -7.34 36.95
N ASP A 182 -8.56 -7.46 38.22
CA ASP A 182 -8.05 -8.48 39.14
C ASP A 182 -8.81 -9.80 39.08
N ALA A 183 -10.00 -9.81 38.47
CA ALA A 183 -10.83 -11.00 38.31
C ALA A 183 -10.12 -12.09 37.50
N VAL A 184 -10.26 -13.36 37.90
CA VAL A 184 -9.72 -14.50 37.14
C VAL A 184 -10.25 -14.51 35.70
N PRO A 185 -9.41 -14.74 34.67
CA PRO A 185 -9.85 -14.90 33.29
C PRO A 185 -10.96 -15.93 33.14
N THR A 186 -11.99 -15.60 32.37
CA THR A 186 -13.10 -16.53 32.07
C THR A 186 -12.80 -17.39 30.84
N VAL A 187 -13.44 -18.56 30.72
CA VAL A 187 -13.39 -19.39 29.50
C VAL A 187 -13.79 -18.56 28.27
N GLY A 188 -14.81 -17.70 28.41
CA GLY A 188 -15.24 -16.81 27.34
C GLY A 188 -14.16 -15.82 26.88
N GLU A 189 -13.29 -15.33 27.77
CA GLU A 189 -12.13 -14.53 27.39
C GLU A 189 -11.08 -15.34 26.62
N VAL A 190 -10.84 -16.59 27.04
CA VAL A 190 -9.91 -17.52 26.35
C VAL A 190 -10.41 -17.82 24.94
N VAL A 191 -11.69 -18.18 24.78
CA VAL A 191 -12.31 -18.43 23.47
C VAL A 191 -12.21 -17.20 22.57
N ARG A 192 -12.54 -16.00 23.09
CA ARG A 192 -12.39 -14.74 22.33
C ARG A 192 -10.95 -14.49 21.92
N ALA A 193 -9.99 -14.72 22.82
CA ALA A 193 -8.58 -14.53 22.54
C ALA A 193 -8.06 -15.50 21.46
N ILE A 194 -8.42 -16.79 21.53
CA ILE A 194 -8.11 -17.79 20.50
C ILE A 194 -8.58 -17.31 19.12
N GLN A 195 -9.84 -16.85 19.00
CA GLN A 195 -10.39 -16.38 17.73
C GLN A 195 -9.67 -15.14 17.18
N GLN A 196 -9.19 -14.25 18.05
CA GLN A 196 -8.47 -13.03 17.69
C GLN A 196 -7.01 -13.26 17.26
N ILE A 197 -6.39 -14.41 17.58
CA ILE A 197 -5.05 -14.73 17.08
C ILE A 197 -5.09 -14.87 15.56
N ARG A 198 -4.09 -14.33 14.86
CA ARG A 198 -4.02 -14.38 13.40
C ARG A 198 -3.52 -15.75 12.94
N ASN A 199 -4.18 -16.29 11.92
CA ASN A 199 -3.74 -17.49 11.21
C ASN A 199 -2.47 -17.19 10.38
N ARG A 200 -1.81 -18.25 9.91
CA ARG A 200 -0.65 -18.24 8.99
C ARG A 200 0.54 -17.48 9.55
N ARG A 201 0.73 -17.62 10.87
CA ARG A 201 1.88 -17.09 11.61
C ARG A 201 2.75 -18.25 12.07
N ALA A 202 4.06 -18.03 12.04
CA ALA A 202 5.00 -19.03 12.53
C ALA A 202 4.74 -19.33 14.02
N PRO A 203 4.71 -20.61 14.41
CA PRO A 203 4.54 -21.04 15.80
C PRO A 203 5.80 -20.73 16.62
N GLY A 204 5.72 -20.98 17.94
CA GLY A 204 6.87 -20.89 18.83
C GLY A 204 7.73 -22.17 18.76
N LYS A 205 8.45 -22.44 19.86
CA LYS A 205 9.26 -23.65 20.03
C LYS A 205 8.43 -24.93 20.10
N ASP A 206 7.18 -24.81 20.54
CA ASP A 206 6.18 -25.88 20.60
C ASP A 206 5.69 -26.36 19.22
N GLU A 207 5.96 -25.60 18.16
CA GLU A 207 5.53 -25.86 16.79
C GLU A 207 4.00 -25.98 16.60
N ILE A 208 3.20 -25.56 17.59
CA ILE A 208 1.73 -25.55 17.52
C ILE A 208 1.25 -24.24 16.85
N PRO A 209 0.66 -24.29 15.64
CA PRO A 209 0.10 -23.11 14.99
C PRO A 209 -1.27 -22.72 15.60
N ALA A 210 -1.68 -21.47 15.40
CA ALA A 210 -2.93 -20.96 15.92
C ALA A 210 -4.17 -21.68 15.37
N GLU A 211 -4.07 -22.21 14.16
CA GLU A 211 -5.10 -22.96 13.47
C GLU A 211 -5.52 -24.23 14.22
N LEU A 212 -4.57 -24.96 14.83
CA LEU A 212 -4.89 -26.14 15.62
C LEU A 212 -5.70 -25.77 16.86
N LEU A 213 -5.29 -24.71 17.56
CA LEU A 213 -6.01 -24.23 18.75
C LEU A 213 -7.42 -23.74 18.42
N LYS A 214 -7.61 -23.13 17.24
CA LYS A 214 -8.93 -22.73 16.76
C LYS A 214 -9.80 -23.91 16.35
N ALA A 215 -9.21 -24.94 15.74
CA ALA A 215 -9.91 -26.15 15.32
C ALA A 215 -10.33 -27.02 16.51
N GLY A 216 -9.56 -27.01 17.60
CA GLY A 216 -9.85 -27.77 18.81
C GLY A 216 -11.11 -27.34 19.57
N GLY A 217 -11.72 -26.21 19.21
CA GLY A 217 -13.02 -25.78 19.72
C GLY A 217 -13.05 -25.49 21.22
N LEU A 218 -14.23 -25.70 21.83
CA LEU A 218 -14.46 -25.43 23.26
C LEU A 218 -13.63 -26.32 24.19
N PRO A 219 -13.51 -27.66 23.98
CA PRO A 219 -12.77 -28.52 24.90
C PRO A 219 -11.31 -28.09 25.09
N LEU A 220 -10.63 -27.74 24.00
CA LEU A 220 -9.24 -27.29 24.07
C LEU A 220 -9.11 -25.90 24.71
N ALA A 221 -10.12 -25.04 24.52
CA ALA A 221 -10.18 -23.74 25.18
C ALA A 221 -10.42 -23.85 26.69
N GLU A 222 -11.22 -24.81 27.14
CA GLU A 222 -11.45 -25.11 28.55
C GLU A 222 -10.18 -25.64 29.23
N TRP A 223 -9.47 -26.58 28.59
CA TRP A 223 -8.20 -27.07 29.14
C TRP A 223 -7.15 -25.95 29.22
N LEU A 224 -7.02 -25.12 28.19
CA LEU A 224 -6.14 -23.95 28.23
C LEU A 224 -6.58 -22.93 29.30
N HIS A 225 -7.88 -22.79 29.54
CA HIS A 225 -8.42 -21.93 30.59
C HIS A 225 -8.01 -22.42 31.98
N GLU A 226 -8.01 -23.73 32.24
CA GLU A 226 -7.53 -24.27 33.52
C GLU A 226 -6.07 -23.91 33.78
N ILE A 227 -5.21 -24.04 32.77
CA ILE A 227 -3.80 -23.64 32.86
C ILE A 227 -3.69 -22.13 33.14
N ILE A 228 -4.46 -21.30 32.43
CA ILE A 228 -4.46 -19.84 32.62
C ILE A 228 -4.97 -19.45 34.01
N ARG A 229 -6.01 -20.12 34.52
CA ARG A 229 -6.53 -19.91 35.87
C ARG A 229 -5.46 -20.22 36.90
N ASP A 230 -4.78 -21.37 36.77
CA ASP A 230 -3.74 -21.77 37.70
C ASP A 230 -2.54 -20.79 37.65
N VAL A 231 -2.13 -20.32 36.46
CA VAL A 231 -1.13 -19.24 36.31
C VAL A 231 -1.58 -17.98 37.05
N TRP A 232 -2.86 -17.60 36.92
CA TRP A 232 -3.41 -16.41 37.54
C TRP A 232 -3.46 -16.51 39.06
N GLU A 233 -3.93 -17.63 39.60
CA GLU A 233 -4.11 -17.84 41.04
C GLU A 233 -2.78 -18.09 41.75
N GLN A 234 -1.91 -18.93 41.18
CA GLN A 234 -0.63 -19.30 41.78
C GLN A 234 0.48 -18.27 41.51
N GLU A 235 0.29 -17.37 40.55
CA GLU A 235 1.29 -16.40 40.10
C GLU A 235 2.60 -17.03 39.60
N ILE A 236 2.50 -18.23 39.02
CA ILE A 236 3.62 -18.97 38.44
C ILE A 236 3.40 -19.07 36.93
N MET A 237 4.35 -18.52 36.16
CA MET A 237 4.28 -18.57 34.69
C MET A 237 4.69 -19.93 34.14
N VAL A 238 4.03 -20.36 33.07
CA VAL A 238 4.50 -21.49 32.25
C VAL A 238 5.85 -21.12 31.63
N LYS A 239 6.88 -21.94 31.87
CA LYS A 239 8.26 -21.68 31.42
C LYS A 239 8.34 -21.49 29.90
N ASP A 240 7.62 -22.31 29.13
CA ASP A 240 7.62 -22.22 27.67
C ASP A 240 7.04 -20.90 27.15
N TRP A 241 6.20 -20.22 27.93
CA TRP A 241 5.62 -18.93 27.53
C TRP A 241 6.64 -17.78 27.65
N THR A 242 7.73 -17.96 28.40
CA THR A 242 8.80 -16.97 28.54
C THR A 242 9.96 -17.19 27.56
N VAL A 243 10.00 -18.33 26.85
CA VAL A 243 11.03 -18.66 25.86
C VAL A 243 10.65 -18.13 24.47
N ALA A 244 11.61 -17.51 23.79
CA ALA A 244 11.49 -17.00 22.43
C ALA A 244 12.46 -17.69 21.47
N VAL A 245 11.99 -17.98 20.25
CA VAL A 245 12.87 -18.35 19.14
C VAL A 245 13.17 -17.10 18.31
N LEU A 246 14.43 -16.69 18.24
CA LEU A 246 14.86 -15.51 17.49
C LEU A 246 15.16 -15.85 16.03
N ILE A 247 14.46 -15.16 15.13
CA ILE A 247 14.70 -15.24 13.69
C ILE A 247 15.20 -13.90 13.17
N ARG A 248 16.19 -13.95 12.28
CA ARG A 248 16.76 -12.77 11.61
C ARG A 248 15.99 -12.39 10.34
N LEU A 249 15.53 -11.15 10.24
CA LEU A 249 14.95 -10.58 9.04
C LEU A 249 15.83 -9.48 8.47
N TYR A 250 16.32 -9.67 7.24
CA TYR A 250 17.11 -8.65 6.54
C TYR A 250 16.26 -7.41 6.24
N LYS A 251 16.80 -6.22 6.55
CA LYS A 251 16.13 -4.91 6.39
C LYS A 251 16.01 -4.46 4.92
N ASN A 252 16.47 -5.27 3.96
CA ASN A 252 16.53 -4.94 2.52
C ASN A 252 17.35 -3.67 2.23
N LYS A 253 18.37 -3.40 3.05
CA LYS A 253 19.29 -2.27 2.95
C LYS A 253 20.67 -2.66 3.50
N GLY A 254 21.73 -2.10 2.93
CA GLY A 254 23.12 -2.33 3.36
C GLY A 254 23.66 -3.71 2.97
N ASP A 255 24.89 -4.03 3.38
CA ASP A 255 25.51 -5.33 3.12
C ASP A 255 24.80 -6.45 3.92
N LYS A 256 24.47 -7.57 3.25
CA LYS A 256 23.84 -8.75 3.87
C LYS A 256 24.75 -9.50 4.83
N ARG A 257 26.06 -9.22 4.80
CA ARG A 257 27.05 -9.85 5.68
C ARG A 257 27.13 -9.17 7.05
N ILE A 258 26.59 -7.97 7.20
CA ILE A 258 26.61 -7.18 8.44
C ILE A 258 25.36 -7.46 9.27
N CYS A 259 25.53 -7.85 10.53
CA CYS A 259 24.43 -8.20 11.44
C CYS A 259 23.43 -7.04 11.67
N ASP A 260 23.91 -5.79 11.75
CA ASP A 260 23.08 -4.59 11.95
C ASP A 260 22.04 -4.34 10.85
N ASN A 261 22.25 -4.92 9.67
CA ASN A 261 21.30 -4.85 8.57
C ASN A 261 20.14 -5.86 8.72
N TYR A 262 20.04 -6.55 9.86
CA TYR A 262 18.95 -7.45 10.20
C TYR A 262 18.16 -6.95 11.40
N ARG A 263 16.94 -7.47 11.54
CA ARG A 263 16.06 -7.29 12.70
C ARG A 263 15.79 -8.66 13.31
N GLY A 264 15.95 -8.79 14.62
CA GLY A 264 15.51 -9.98 15.35
C GLY A 264 14.00 -9.95 15.57
N ILE A 265 13.32 -11.04 15.24
CA ILE A 265 11.90 -11.25 15.59
C ILE A 265 11.82 -12.43 16.53
N SER A 266 11.12 -12.24 17.64
CA SER A 266 10.85 -13.29 18.61
C SER A 266 9.57 -14.05 18.23
N LEU A 267 9.70 -15.35 17.95
CA LEU A 267 8.58 -16.27 17.87
C LEU A 267 8.28 -16.82 19.27
N LEU A 268 7.09 -16.51 19.76
CA LEU A 268 6.56 -17.00 21.03
C LEU A 268 5.52 -18.09 20.77
N VAL A 269 5.40 -19.03 21.70
CA VAL A 269 4.35 -20.07 21.72
C VAL A 269 2.95 -19.45 21.67
N VAL A 270 2.00 -20.13 21.03
CA VAL A 270 0.67 -19.54 20.76
C VAL A 270 -0.15 -19.42 22.04
N ALA A 271 -0.06 -20.38 22.96
CA ALA A 271 -0.72 -20.32 24.26
C ALA A 271 -0.32 -19.06 25.06
N GLY A 272 0.97 -18.75 25.15
CA GLY A 272 1.45 -17.51 25.78
C GLY A 272 0.95 -16.24 25.07
N LYS A 273 0.78 -16.26 23.74
CA LYS A 273 0.15 -15.16 22.99
C LYS A 273 -1.35 -15.01 23.31
N ILE A 274 -2.06 -16.12 23.54
CA ILE A 274 -3.47 -16.11 23.96
C ILE A 274 -3.57 -15.45 25.33
N PHE A 275 -2.72 -15.83 26.29
CA PHE A 275 -2.67 -15.18 27.59
C PHE A 275 -2.37 -13.67 27.48
N ALA A 276 -1.34 -13.29 26.71
CA ALA A 276 -1.02 -11.88 26.44
C ALA A 276 -2.18 -11.12 25.77
N ARG A 277 -2.98 -11.80 24.92
CA ARG A 277 -4.18 -11.22 24.29
C ARG A 277 -5.28 -10.94 25.30
N ILE A 278 -5.50 -11.83 26.27
CA ILE A 278 -6.46 -11.63 27.36
C ILE A 278 -6.07 -10.38 28.15
N LEU A 279 -4.80 -10.30 28.59
CA LEU A 279 -4.28 -9.13 29.31
C LEU A 279 -4.48 -7.84 28.50
N LEU A 280 -4.14 -7.86 27.21
CA LEU A 280 -4.29 -6.71 26.31
C LEU A 280 -5.74 -6.26 26.22
N ASN A 281 -6.68 -7.18 26.04
CA ASN A 281 -8.09 -6.86 25.87
C ASN A 281 -8.67 -6.15 27.12
N ARG A 282 -8.17 -6.48 28.32
CA ARG A 282 -8.61 -5.85 29.57
C ARG A 282 -8.11 -4.42 29.74
N ILE A 283 -6.88 -4.12 29.29
CA ILE A 283 -6.25 -2.80 29.54
C ILE A 283 -6.36 -1.83 28.35
N GLN A 284 -6.51 -2.33 27.12
CA GLN A 284 -6.33 -1.52 25.91
C GLN A 284 -7.27 -0.32 25.83
N ASN A 285 -8.55 -0.50 26.16
CA ASN A 285 -9.55 0.58 26.04
C ASN A 285 -9.32 1.69 27.07
N MET A 286 -8.94 1.32 28.30
CA MET A 286 -8.66 2.29 29.37
C MET A 286 -7.37 3.07 29.06
N LEU A 287 -6.31 2.36 28.63
CA LEU A 287 -5.04 2.99 28.28
C LEU A 287 -5.16 3.89 27.04
N ASP A 288 -5.86 3.46 25.98
CA ASP A 288 -5.98 4.27 24.76
C ASP A 288 -6.62 5.63 25.02
N LYS A 289 -7.55 5.73 26.00
CA LYS A 289 -8.18 7.00 26.38
C LYS A 289 -7.22 7.96 27.10
N LYS A 290 -6.17 7.45 27.75
CA LYS A 290 -5.19 8.26 28.50
C LYS A 290 -4.04 8.75 27.63
N LEU A 291 -3.69 8.04 26.56
CA LEU A 291 -2.59 8.41 25.65
C LEU A 291 -2.85 9.73 24.92
N LEU A 292 -1.79 10.53 24.75
CA LEU A 292 -1.76 11.77 23.97
C LEU A 292 -2.39 11.56 22.58
N GLU A 293 -3.18 12.53 22.12
CA GLU A 293 -3.91 12.44 20.85
C GLU A 293 -2.94 12.31 19.66
N GLU A 294 -1.76 12.92 19.79
CA GLU A 294 -0.68 12.96 18.82
C GLU A 294 0.08 11.64 18.66
N GLN A 295 -0.07 10.68 19.59
CA GLN A 295 0.47 9.33 19.42
C GLN A 295 -0.48 8.51 18.53
N ALA A 296 -0.01 8.12 17.34
CA ALA A 296 -0.79 7.30 16.40
C ALA A 296 -0.27 5.87 16.23
N GLY A 297 0.96 5.58 16.68
CA GLY A 297 1.57 4.27 16.54
C GLY A 297 0.77 3.20 17.29
N PHE A 298 0.50 2.07 16.63
CA PHE A 298 -0.16 0.89 17.21
C PHE A 298 -1.56 1.13 17.82
N ARG A 299 -2.24 2.22 17.47
CA ARG A 299 -3.56 2.55 17.99
C ARG A 299 -4.66 2.32 16.96
N SER A 300 -5.84 1.92 17.43
CA SER A 300 -7.00 1.73 16.56
C SER A 300 -7.45 3.06 15.96
N GLY A 301 -7.96 3.02 14.73
CA GLY A 301 -8.47 4.20 14.01
C GLY A 301 -7.42 5.23 13.59
N ARG A 302 -6.12 4.95 13.78
CA ARG A 302 -5.01 5.86 13.47
C ARG A 302 -4.03 5.20 12.50
N SER A 303 -3.60 5.93 11.48
CA SER A 303 -2.75 5.43 10.40
C SER A 303 -1.53 6.33 10.16
N THR A 304 -0.54 5.82 9.41
CA THR A 304 0.59 6.64 8.97
C THR A 304 0.14 7.83 8.10
N ILE A 305 -0.94 7.64 7.32
CA ILE A 305 -1.51 8.68 6.46
C ILE A 305 -2.07 9.84 7.29
N ASP A 306 -2.63 9.58 8.48
CA ASP A 306 -3.08 10.63 9.40
C ASP A 306 -1.95 11.58 9.79
N GLN A 307 -0.82 11.02 10.26
CA GLN A 307 0.34 11.82 10.67
C GLN A 307 0.97 12.59 9.51
N ILE A 308 1.13 11.93 8.36
CA ILE A 308 1.64 12.59 7.15
C ILE A 308 0.69 13.71 6.72
N PHE A 309 -0.63 13.51 6.84
CA PHE A 309 -1.62 14.53 6.51
C PHE A 309 -1.52 15.74 7.43
N ILE A 310 -1.48 15.54 8.76
CA ILE A 310 -1.36 16.64 9.73
C ILE A 310 -0.09 17.44 9.44
N LEU A 311 1.06 16.77 9.29
CA LEU A 311 2.33 17.41 8.95
C LEU A 311 2.23 18.23 7.65
N LYS A 312 1.70 17.65 6.57
CA LYS A 312 1.54 18.34 5.28
C LYS A 312 0.59 19.54 5.37
N MET A 313 -0.48 19.44 6.17
CA MET A 313 -1.39 20.57 6.39
C MET A 313 -0.71 21.69 7.15
N VAL A 314 0.03 21.40 8.23
CA VAL A 314 0.82 22.40 8.96
C VAL A 314 1.82 23.08 8.03
N MET A 315 2.60 22.31 7.27
CA MET A 315 3.55 22.86 6.30
C MET A 315 2.87 23.74 5.24
N GLU A 316 1.75 23.28 4.66
CA GLU A 316 0.99 24.02 3.67
C GLU A 316 0.47 25.35 4.24
N ARG A 317 -0.03 25.35 5.49
CA ARG A 317 -0.49 26.55 6.19
C ARG A 317 0.66 27.50 6.52
N SER A 318 1.79 26.99 7.02
CA SER A 318 2.95 27.84 7.32
C SER A 318 3.43 28.56 6.06
N ARG A 319 3.46 27.87 4.91
CA ARG A 319 3.76 28.51 3.63
C ARG A 319 2.67 29.49 3.18
N GLU A 320 1.39 29.12 3.31
CA GLU A 320 0.25 29.97 2.91
C GLU A 320 0.24 31.31 3.64
N PHE A 321 0.56 31.30 4.94
CA PHE A 321 0.57 32.47 5.82
C PHE A 321 1.97 33.05 6.06
N ASN A 322 2.98 32.52 5.36
CA ASN A 322 4.39 32.89 5.49
C ASN A 322 4.86 32.90 6.96
N GLN A 323 4.46 31.87 7.71
CA GLN A 323 4.86 31.64 9.09
C GLN A 323 6.13 30.77 9.13
N PRO A 324 7.04 31.05 10.07
CA PRO A 324 8.20 30.19 10.29
C PRO A 324 7.75 28.79 10.71
N LEU A 325 8.45 27.77 10.21
CA LEU A 325 8.25 26.38 10.63
C LEU A 325 9.57 25.63 10.56
N HIS A 326 9.95 25.07 11.70
CA HIS A 326 11.11 24.21 11.88
C HIS A 326 10.61 22.85 12.35
N ILE A 327 11.08 21.80 11.69
CA ILE A 327 10.68 20.42 11.93
C ILE A 327 11.92 19.63 12.33
N CYS A 328 11.87 18.88 13.43
CA CYS A 328 12.89 17.89 13.76
C CYS A 328 12.29 16.49 13.67
N PHE A 329 12.89 15.65 12.83
CA PHE A 329 12.57 14.24 12.75
C PHE A 329 13.54 13.49 13.66
N ILE A 330 13.05 12.96 14.77
CA ILE A 330 13.85 12.30 15.81
C ILE A 330 13.77 10.79 15.62
N ASP A 331 14.93 10.13 15.64
CA ASP A 331 15.08 8.66 15.65
C ASP A 331 15.65 8.23 17.01
N LEU A 332 15.06 7.20 17.61
CA LEU A 332 15.56 6.58 18.85
C LEU A 332 16.38 5.33 18.52
N GLN A 333 17.50 5.14 19.21
CA GLN A 333 18.33 3.95 19.06
C GLN A 333 17.68 2.76 19.75
N LYS A 334 17.30 1.74 18.95
CA LYS A 334 16.78 0.46 19.44
C LYS A 334 15.65 0.64 20.47
N ALA A 335 14.71 1.56 20.21
CA ALA A 335 13.75 2.05 21.21
C ALA A 335 13.02 0.95 22.00
N TYR A 336 12.63 -0.14 21.34
CA TYR A 336 11.97 -1.28 21.99
C TYR A 336 12.91 -2.06 22.91
N ASP A 337 14.16 -2.26 22.49
CA ASP A 337 15.15 -3.07 23.19
C ASP A 337 15.77 -2.32 24.39
N SER A 338 15.69 -0.98 24.36
CA SER A 338 16.22 -0.07 25.37
C SER A 338 15.23 0.30 26.49
N VAL A 339 13.98 -0.17 26.46
CA VAL A 339 13.01 0.16 27.53
C VAL A 339 13.50 -0.41 28.87
N ASN A 340 13.63 0.43 29.90
CA ASN A 340 13.92 -0.02 31.25
C ASN A 340 12.66 -0.64 31.86
N ARG A 341 12.74 -1.92 32.26
CA ARG A 341 11.58 -2.67 32.76
C ARG A 341 11.07 -2.15 34.10
N GLU A 342 11.95 -1.78 35.02
CA GLU A 342 11.53 -1.29 36.34
C GLU A 342 10.79 0.04 36.24
N ALA A 343 11.33 0.98 35.44
CA ALA A 343 10.63 2.21 35.08
C ALA A 343 9.27 1.92 34.44
N LEU A 344 9.21 0.98 33.48
CA LEU A 344 7.96 0.60 32.82
C LEU A 344 6.91 0.11 33.81
N TRP A 345 7.28 -0.69 34.82
CA TRP A 345 6.34 -1.19 35.82
C TRP A 345 5.77 -0.09 36.70
N ARG A 346 6.60 0.87 37.10
CA ARG A 346 6.15 2.05 37.86
C ARG A 346 5.25 2.94 37.00
N ILE A 347 5.58 3.12 35.72
CA ILE A 347 4.74 3.86 34.76
C ILE A 347 3.40 3.15 34.54
N CYS A 348 3.37 1.82 34.39
CA CYS A 348 2.13 1.05 34.29
C CYS A 348 1.19 1.35 35.47
N ARG A 349 1.74 1.39 36.69
CA ARG A 349 1.00 1.75 37.90
C ARG A 349 0.49 3.19 37.85
N ALA A 350 1.30 4.15 37.41
CA ALA A 350 0.89 5.55 37.23
C ALA A 350 -0.26 5.71 36.22
N TYR A 351 -0.35 4.82 35.22
CA TYR A 351 -1.45 4.78 34.24
C TYR A 351 -2.70 4.04 34.75
N GLY A 352 -2.70 3.55 36.00
CA GLY A 352 -3.86 2.94 36.66
C GLY A 352 -4.01 1.42 36.44
N LEU A 353 -2.93 0.71 36.08
CA LEU A 353 -2.95 -0.75 36.10
C LEU A 353 -2.89 -1.26 37.54
N SER A 354 -3.68 -2.30 37.84
CA SER A 354 -3.65 -2.96 39.15
C SER A 354 -2.34 -3.72 39.38
N ASP A 355 -1.99 -3.96 40.65
CA ASP A 355 -0.79 -4.72 40.98
C ASP A 355 -0.88 -6.16 40.46
N LYS A 356 -2.07 -6.78 40.44
CA LYS A 356 -2.27 -8.11 39.84
C LYS A 356 -1.97 -8.10 38.34
N MET A 357 -2.51 -7.12 37.60
CA MET A 357 -2.23 -6.99 36.16
C MET A 357 -0.75 -6.74 35.88
N ILE A 358 -0.12 -5.85 36.65
CA ILE A 358 1.32 -5.59 36.54
C ILE A 358 2.09 -6.88 36.83
N LYS A 359 1.71 -7.66 37.86
CA LYS A 359 2.36 -8.93 38.19
C LYS A 359 2.24 -9.95 37.05
N MET A 360 1.06 -10.11 36.44
CA MET A 360 0.87 -11.02 35.31
C MET A 360 1.67 -10.61 34.08
N ILE A 361 1.75 -9.30 33.80
CA ILE A 361 2.62 -8.77 32.75
C ILE A 361 4.08 -9.01 33.11
N LYS A 362 4.51 -8.68 34.33
CA LYS A 362 5.89 -8.90 34.81
C LYS A 362 6.31 -10.35 34.64
N LEU A 363 5.48 -11.32 35.03
CA LEU A 363 5.76 -12.75 34.89
C LEU A 363 6.00 -13.17 33.44
N LEU A 364 5.36 -12.53 32.46
CA LEU A 364 5.66 -12.77 31.04
C LEU A 364 7.04 -12.24 30.62
N TYR A 365 7.61 -11.29 31.34
CA TYR A 365 8.91 -10.66 31.04
C TYR A 365 10.03 -11.14 31.99
N GLU A 366 9.71 -11.64 33.17
CA GLU A 366 10.63 -12.28 34.12
C GLU A 366 11.24 -13.56 33.51
N ASP A 367 12.55 -13.75 33.72
CA ASP A 367 13.38 -14.82 33.13
C ASP A 367 13.11 -15.12 31.64
N THR A 368 12.89 -14.07 30.84
CA THR A 368 12.73 -14.25 29.39
C THR A 368 14.03 -14.75 28.77
N ARG A 369 13.96 -15.89 28.10
CA ARG A 369 15.10 -16.49 27.39
C ARG A 369 14.85 -16.52 25.90
N ALA A 370 15.92 -16.44 25.12
CA ALA A 370 15.85 -16.45 23.68
C ALA A 370 16.91 -17.38 23.06
N GLU A 371 16.50 -18.20 22.11
CA GLU A 371 17.39 -19.08 21.35
C GLU A 371 17.41 -18.62 19.89
N VAL A 372 18.60 -18.42 19.33
CA VAL A 372 18.75 -17.99 17.94
C VAL A 372 18.65 -19.21 17.03
N ARG A 373 17.74 -19.17 16.05
CA ARG A 373 17.59 -20.25 15.06
C ARG A 373 18.28 -19.91 13.75
N ILE A 374 19.21 -20.77 13.30
CA ILE A 374 19.92 -20.65 12.02
C ILE A 374 20.00 -22.02 11.38
N ASP A 375 19.61 -22.13 10.11
CA ASP A 375 19.77 -23.35 9.31
C ASP A 375 19.18 -24.64 9.94
N GLY A 376 18.22 -24.48 10.85
CA GLY A 376 17.62 -25.60 11.61
C GLY A 376 18.17 -25.75 13.03
N ASP A 377 19.39 -25.27 13.26
CA ASP A 377 20.09 -25.34 14.54
C ASP A 377 19.70 -24.18 15.48
N PHE A 378 19.87 -24.43 16.78
CA PHE A 378 19.59 -23.47 17.84
C PHE A 378 20.86 -23.11 18.60
N SER A 379 21.03 -21.81 18.90
CA SER A 379 22.08 -21.38 19.81
C SER A 379 21.76 -21.79 21.25
N THR A 380 22.77 -21.73 22.12
CA THR A 380 22.53 -21.66 23.57
C THR A 380 21.68 -20.44 23.93
N SER A 381 20.90 -20.54 25.01
CA SER A 381 19.93 -19.53 25.41
C SER A 381 20.60 -18.21 25.84
N ILE A 382 20.00 -17.10 25.43
CA ILE A 382 20.33 -15.74 25.84
C ILE A 382 19.26 -15.29 26.85
N GLN A 383 19.65 -14.77 28.01
CA GLN A 383 18.71 -14.15 28.93
C GLN A 383 18.47 -12.70 28.50
N MET A 384 17.20 -12.29 28.33
CA MET A 384 16.83 -10.94 27.91
C MET A 384 16.46 -10.08 29.14
N LYS A 385 17.32 -9.13 29.51
CA LYS A 385 17.14 -8.31 30.72
C LYS A 385 16.41 -6.99 30.47
N THR A 386 16.59 -6.38 29.30
CA THR A 386 15.97 -5.09 28.98
C THR A 386 14.93 -5.20 27.89
N GLY A 387 14.23 -4.08 27.67
CA GLY A 387 13.35 -3.90 26.54
C GLY A 387 12.03 -4.63 26.63
N VAL A 388 11.18 -4.35 25.64
CA VAL A 388 9.94 -5.04 25.37
C VAL A 388 10.12 -6.06 24.23
N LYS A 389 9.50 -7.24 24.33
CA LYS A 389 9.68 -8.34 23.37
C LYS A 389 9.17 -7.97 21.97
N GLN A 390 10.04 -7.94 20.96
CA GLN A 390 9.63 -7.68 19.58
C GLN A 390 8.81 -8.87 19.03
N GLY A 391 7.52 -8.65 18.77
CA GLY A 391 6.60 -9.69 18.31
C GLY A 391 5.58 -10.16 19.36
N CYS A 392 5.72 -9.72 20.62
CA CYS A 392 4.68 -9.87 21.63
C CYS A 392 3.52 -8.90 21.39
N LEU A 393 2.30 -9.33 21.73
CA LEU A 393 1.07 -8.55 21.57
C LEU A 393 0.97 -7.36 22.54
N LEU A 394 1.59 -7.46 23.72
CA LEU A 394 1.57 -6.41 24.75
C LEU A 394 2.62 -5.32 24.51
N SER A 395 3.75 -5.65 23.89
CA SER A 395 4.86 -4.71 23.70
C SER A 395 4.47 -3.37 23.06
N PRO A 396 3.57 -3.30 22.06
CA PRO A 396 3.18 -2.02 21.49
C PRO A 396 2.47 -1.08 22.47
N ILE A 397 1.54 -1.59 23.28
CA ILE A 397 0.82 -0.73 24.24
C ILE A 397 1.74 -0.35 25.42
N LEU A 398 2.61 -1.27 25.85
CA LEU A 398 3.61 -1.02 26.88
C LEU A 398 4.64 0.05 26.44
N PHE A 399 5.08 0.00 25.19
CA PHE A 399 5.94 1.04 24.62
C PHE A 399 5.20 2.38 24.53
N ASN A 400 3.94 2.37 24.09
CA ASN A 400 3.14 3.59 23.97
C ASN A 400 2.95 4.30 25.33
N ILE A 401 2.63 3.58 26.41
CA ILE A 401 2.52 4.21 27.74
C ILE A 401 3.87 4.75 28.23
N TYR A 402 4.97 4.04 27.92
CA TYR A 402 6.31 4.45 28.31
C TYR A 402 6.70 5.77 27.65
N ILE A 403 6.59 5.84 26.32
CA ILE A 403 6.94 7.04 25.58
C ILE A 403 5.95 8.18 25.86
N ASP A 404 4.67 7.90 26.09
CA ASP A 404 3.68 8.92 26.46
C ASP A 404 4.04 9.59 27.79
N PHE A 405 4.43 8.80 28.79
CA PHE A 405 4.87 9.31 30.09
C PHE A 405 6.12 10.20 29.95
N VAL A 406 7.16 9.69 29.30
CA VAL A 406 8.41 10.41 29.04
C VAL A 406 8.14 11.70 28.27
N MET A 407 7.27 11.65 27.27
CA MET A 407 6.91 12.81 26.47
C MET A 407 6.16 13.88 27.28
N ARG A 408 5.32 13.51 28.25
CA ARG A 408 4.66 14.50 29.13
C ARG A 408 5.67 15.30 29.95
N ILE A 409 6.69 14.63 30.49
CA ILE A 409 7.78 15.28 31.23
C ILE A 409 8.57 16.21 30.30
N ILE A 410 8.89 15.75 29.08
CA ILE A 410 9.57 16.58 28.07
C ILE A 410 8.75 17.83 27.74
N LEU A 411 7.44 17.69 27.55
CA LEU A 411 6.55 18.80 27.24
C LEU A 411 6.49 19.83 28.36
N GLU A 412 6.46 19.37 29.61
CA GLU A 412 6.48 20.22 30.81
C GLU A 412 7.82 20.95 30.97
N GLN A 413 8.94 20.23 30.94
CA GLN A 413 10.28 20.80 31.13
C GLN A 413 10.69 21.73 29.99
N ALA A 414 10.38 21.38 28.74
CA ALA A 414 10.76 22.23 27.60
C ALA A 414 9.96 23.54 27.57
N GLY A 415 8.71 23.54 28.07
CA GLY A 415 7.85 24.74 28.12
C GLY A 415 7.54 25.35 26.75
N VAL A 416 7.64 24.57 25.66
CA VAL A 416 7.50 25.05 24.29
C VAL A 416 6.06 24.91 23.77
N LYS A 417 5.62 25.86 22.95
CA LYS A 417 4.24 25.92 22.45
C LYS A 417 4.02 25.16 21.13
N GLY A 418 5.09 24.81 20.42
CA GLY A 418 5.03 24.21 19.09
C GLY A 418 4.45 25.14 18.04
N VAL A 419 3.44 24.67 17.29
CA VAL A 419 2.67 25.43 16.30
C VAL A 419 1.25 25.63 16.82
N THR A 420 0.85 26.89 17.00
CA THR A 420 -0.53 27.23 17.37
C THR A 420 -1.33 27.66 16.15
N MET A 421 -2.44 27.00 15.89
CA MET A 421 -3.43 27.42 14.90
C MET A 421 -4.81 27.48 15.54
N SER A 422 -5.78 28.05 14.84
CA SER A 422 -7.18 28.04 15.23
C SER A 422 -8.02 27.34 14.19
N TYR A 423 -9.04 26.62 14.64
CA TYR A 423 -10.01 25.96 13.77
C TYR A 423 -11.42 26.36 14.17
N ARG A 424 -12.34 26.32 13.20
CA ARG A 424 -13.77 26.56 13.43
C ARG A 424 -14.56 25.35 12.96
N LEU A 425 -15.43 24.87 13.83
CA LEU A 425 -16.42 23.84 13.53
C LEU A 425 -17.72 24.55 13.16
N GLY A 426 -17.91 24.80 11.87
CA GLY A 426 -19.07 25.51 11.35
C GLY A 426 -18.86 25.84 9.89
N ASP A 427 -19.72 25.29 9.04
CA ASP A 427 -19.75 25.38 7.57
C ASP A 427 -18.42 25.33 6.78
N LEU A 428 -17.51 24.50 7.27
CA LEU A 428 -16.47 23.69 6.61
C LEU A 428 -15.43 24.38 5.70
N TRP A 429 -15.67 25.48 5.00
CA TRP A 429 -14.65 26.09 4.11
C TRP A 429 -14.83 27.60 3.92
N TYR A 430 -16.03 28.11 4.19
CA TYR A 430 -16.40 29.51 4.01
C TYR A 430 -17.09 29.99 5.27
N SER A 431 -16.55 31.07 5.84
CA SER A 431 -17.11 31.98 6.84
C SER A 431 -18.31 31.45 7.63
N GLY A 432 -18.03 30.78 8.75
CA GLY A 432 -18.99 30.66 9.85
C GLY A 432 -18.72 31.74 10.90
N HIS A 433 -19.77 32.46 11.30
CA HIS A 433 -19.81 33.13 12.60
C HIS A 433 -19.86 32.05 13.68
N GLY A 434 -18.87 32.04 14.58
CA GLY A 434 -18.74 31.05 15.65
C GLY A 434 -17.39 31.15 16.37
N ASN A 435 -17.34 30.65 17.61
CA ASN A 435 -16.13 30.66 18.44
C ASN A 435 -15.01 29.83 17.79
N SER A 436 -13.81 30.41 17.67
CA SER A 436 -12.62 29.71 17.20
C SER A 436 -11.96 28.96 18.35
N ASN A 437 -11.69 27.67 18.17
CA ASN A 437 -10.93 26.86 19.10
C ASN A 437 -9.46 26.82 18.68
N ASP A 438 -8.55 26.83 19.65
CA ASP A 438 -7.13 26.69 19.37
C ASP A 438 -6.71 25.23 19.33
N ILE A 439 -5.76 24.94 18.45
CA ILE A 439 -5.06 23.68 18.32
C ILE A 439 -3.56 23.98 18.46
N LYS A 440 -2.92 23.28 19.40
CA LYS A 440 -1.47 23.32 19.60
C LYS A 440 -0.89 22.01 19.08
N LEU A 441 0.07 22.09 18.17
CA LEU A 441 0.74 20.94 17.56
C LEU A 441 2.22 21.05 17.81
N LEU A 442 2.77 20.12 18.60
CA LEU A 442 4.19 20.10 18.91
C LEU A 442 4.88 18.84 18.39
N ALA A 443 4.43 17.64 18.75
CA ALA A 443 5.10 16.40 18.35
C ALA A 443 4.10 15.40 17.76
N LEU A 444 4.31 14.99 16.50
CA LEU A 444 3.57 13.91 15.86
C LEU A 444 4.32 12.60 16.06
N MET A 445 3.73 11.66 16.80
CA MET A 445 4.39 10.41 17.14
C MET A 445 3.73 9.23 16.41
N TYR A 446 4.57 8.36 15.86
CA TYR A 446 4.16 7.05 15.37
C TYR A 446 5.10 6.01 15.96
N ALA A 447 4.80 5.58 17.19
CA ALA A 447 5.72 4.81 18.01
C ALA A 447 7.06 5.55 18.20
N ASP A 448 8.17 5.01 17.70
CA ASP A 448 9.51 5.57 17.80
C ASP A 448 9.82 6.66 16.76
N ASP A 449 9.05 6.73 15.67
CA ASP A 449 9.17 7.81 14.67
C ASP A 449 8.49 9.09 15.18
N ILE A 450 9.27 10.11 15.55
CA ILE A 450 8.76 11.37 16.13
C ILE A 450 9.08 12.55 15.20
N ALA A 451 8.07 13.37 14.88
CA ALA A 451 8.24 14.63 14.15
C ALA A 451 7.79 15.82 15.01
N VAL A 452 8.76 16.61 15.47
CA VAL A 452 8.56 17.80 16.30
C VAL A 452 8.47 19.03 15.42
N MET A 453 7.56 19.96 15.72
CA MET A 453 7.29 21.17 14.95
C MET A 453 7.26 22.39 15.86
N CYS A 454 8.10 23.37 15.55
CA CYS A 454 8.16 24.66 16.27
C CYS A 454 8.16 25.84 15.29
N GLN A 455 7.62 26.98 15.73
CA GLN A 455 7.69 28.24 14.98
C GLN A 455 9.01 29.00 15.19
N SER A 456 9.73 28.71 16.28
CA SER A 456 11.06 29.26 16.59
C SER A 456 12.09 28.15 16.57
N ILE A 457 13.30 28.46 16.08
CA ILE A 457 14.42 27.53 16.14
C ILE A 457 14.96 27.37 17.56
N GLN A 458 14.89 28.43 18.37
CA GLN A 458 15.27 28.41 19.78
C GLN A 458 14.34 27.48 20.58
N ASP A 459 13.04 27.52 20.29
CA ASP A 459 12.08 26.57 20.88
C ASP A 459 12.37 25.14 20.44
N LEU A 460 12.70 24.92 19.16
CA LEU A 460 13.09 23.59 18.68
C LEU A 460 14.35 23.09 19.41
N GLU A 461 15.36 23.94 19.58
CA GLU A 461 16.59 23.60 20.31
C GLU A 461 16.32 23.27 21.78
N LYS A 462 15.52 24.08 22.48
CA LYS A 462 15.09 23.79 23.86
C LYS A 462 14.41 22.44 23.97
N PHE A 463 13.48 22.15 23.05
CA PHE A 463 12.80 20.86 23.02
C PHE A 463 13.77 19.71 22.80
N ILE A 464 14.67 19.80 21.82
CA ILE A 464 15.61 18.70 21.51
C ILE A 464 16.57 18.45 22.68
N LYS A 465 17.04 19.51 23.37
CA LYS A 465 17.90 19.36 24.56
C LYS A 465 17.16 18.65 25.69
N ALA A 466 15.95 19.10 26.02
CA ALA A 466 15.11 18.43 27.03
C ALA A 466 14.80 16.98 26.61
N PHE A 467 14.52 16.74 25.34
CA PHE A 467 14.28 15.40 24.80
C PHE A 467 15.51 14.50 25.01
N ASP A 468 16.72 14.92 24.63
CA ASP A 468 17.94 14.10 24.78
C ASP A 468 18.26 13.81 26.24
N GLU A 469 18.12 14.79 27.13
CA GLU A 469 18.36 14.65 28.58
C GLU A 469 17.35 13.70 29.22
N ILE A 470 16.05 13.96 29.05
CA ILE A 470 14.99 13.19 29.73
C ILE A 470 14.91 11.77 29.14
N THR A 471 15.08 11.59 27.83
CA THR A 471 15.07 10.23 27.28
C THR A 471 16.21 9.38 27.85
N GLN A 472 17.41 9.95 28.02
CA GLN A 472 18.54 9.26 28.67
C GLN A 472 18.24 8.88 30.11
N ASN A 473 17.60 9.78 30.86
CA ASN A 473 17.14 9.51 32.22
C ASN A 473 16.19 8.31 32.30
N PHE A 474 15.45 8.01 31.24
CA PHE A 474 14.57 6.86 31.12
C PHE A 474 15.18 5.73 30.25
N GLY A 475 16.50 5.65 30.10
CA GLY A 475 17.19 4.57 29.38
C GLY A 475 17.01 4.56 27.86
N LEU A 476 16.40 5.59 27.28
CA LEU A 476 16.25 5.76 25.83
C LEU A 476 17.35 6.68 25.30
N THR A 477 17.91 6.37 24.12
CA THR A 477 18.98 7.20 23.53
C THR A 477 18.55 7.74 22.17
N MET A 478 18.63 9.06 22.00
CA MET A 478 18.43 9.70 20.70
C MET A 478 19.57 9.36 19.74
N ASN A 479 19.22 9.05 18.49
CA ASN A 479 20.16 8.77 17.43
C ASN A 479 20.53 10.04 16.66
N ILE A 480 21.51 10.80 17.15
CA ILE A 480 21.89 12.11 16.59
C ILE A 480 22.19 12.03 15.08
N LYS A 481 22.83 10.94 14.60
CA LYS A 481 23.18 10.76 13.19
C LYS A 481 21.99 10.53 12.26
N LYS A 482 20.86 10.06 12.78
CA LYS A 482 19.63 9.86 11.99
C LYS A 482 18.56 10.91 12.25
N THR A 483 18.68 11.63 13.36
CA THR A 483 17.87 12.80 13.65
C THR A 483 18.22 13.92 12.67
N CYS A 484 17.21 14.53 12.07
CA CYS A 484 17.41 15.59 11.09
C CYS A 484 16.49 16.79 11.35
N ILE A 485 16.97 17.99 11.03
CA ILE A 485 16.20 19.23 11.10
C ILE A 485 15.87 19.72 9.69
N MET A 486 14.64 20.19 9.50
CA MET A 486 14.15 20.80 8.27
C MET A 486 13.49 22.14 8.59
N SER A 487 13.98 23.22 7.99
CA SER A 487 13.40 24.56 8.12
C SER A 487 12.76 24.98 6.80
N LEU A 488 11.47 25.29 6.81
CA LEU A 488 10.75 25.72 5.61
C LEU A 488 11.29 27.06 5.08
N LYS A 489 11.12 27.29 3.77
CA LYS A 489 11.43 28.57 3.14
C LYS A 489 10.48 29.67 3.64
N GLN A 490 11.05 30.82 4.00
CA GLN A 490 10.30 32.04 4.30
C GLN A 490 10.56 33.06 3.20
N PHE A 491 9.54 33.84 2.87
CA PHE A 491 9.63 34.88 1.84
C PHE A 491 9.52 36.26 2.45
N GLN A 492 10.24 37.23 1.90
CA GLN A 492 10.08 38.63 2.31
C GLN A 492 8.64 39.09 1.99
N LYS A 493 8.04 39.86 2.90
CA LYS A 493 6.78 40.55 2.62
C LYS A 493 7.08 41.63 1.57
N SER A 494 6.71 41.42 0.30
CA SER A 494 6.92 42.46 -0.72
C SER A 494 5.93 43.61 -0.50
N THR A 495 6.46 44.84 -0.52
CA THR A 495 5.68 46.08 -0.59
C THR A 495 5.31 46.45 -2.03
N CYS A 496 5.97 45.83 -3.02
CA CYS A 496 5.79 46.11 -4.45
C CYS A 496 5.03 44.99 -5.19
N LYS A 497 4.27 45.39 -6.22
CA LYS A 497 3.40 44.55 -7.07
C LYS A 497 4.14 43.59 -8.03
N THR A 498 5.46 43.48 -7.95
CA THR A 498 6.25 42.63 -8.86
C THR A 498 6.29 41.18 -8.40
N LYS A 499 6.26 40.25 -9.37
CA LYS A 499 6.02 38.80 -9.18
C LYS A 499 7.16 38.02 -8.49
N ASN A 500 8.30 38.65 -8.21
CA ASN A 500 9.47 37.96 -7.67
C ASN A 500 9.50 38.10 -6.14
N ARG A 501 9.13 37.02 -5.43
CA ARG A 501 9.31 36.92 -3.98
C ARG A 501 10.76 36.61 -3.68
N THR A 502 11.47 37.53 -3.04
CA THR A 502 12.81 37.27 -2.50
C THR A 502 12.69 36.33 -1.30
N GLU A 503 13.38 35.20 -1.35
CA GLU A 503 13.52 34.30 -0.18
C GLU A 503 14.29 35.04 0.91
N ILE A 504 13.81 34.99 2.15
CA ILE A 504 14.60 35.45 3.29
C ILE A 504 15.74 34.45 3.42
N ALA A 505 16.99 34.90 3.31
CA ALA A 505 18.13 34.08 3.65
C ALA A 505 17.94 33.60 5.09
N ASN A 506 17.68 32.30 5.28
CA ASN A 506 17.60 31.73 6.61
C ASN A 506 18.96 31.94 7.27
N VAL A 507 18.98 32.63 8.41
CA VAL A 507 20.20 32.77 9.22
C VAL A 507 20.73 31.36 9.49
N PRO A 508 22.01 31.06 9.18
CA PRO A 508 22.60 29.78 9.50
C PRO A 508 22.50 29.54 11.01
N PHE A 509 21.78 28.51 11.42
CA PHE A 509 21.69 28.06 12.81
C PHE A 509 22.24 26.65 12.89
N ASP A 510 23.05 26.32 13.89
CA ASP A 510 23.50 24.96 14.11
C ASP A 510 23.04 24.51 15.49
N ILE A 511 22.36 23.36 15.56
CA ILE A 511 21.96 22.75 16.83
C ILE A 511 22.94 21.62 17.11
N THR A 512 23.60 21.70 18.26
CA THR A 512 24.57 20.72 18.73
C THR A 512 24.04 20.03 19.98
N ILE A 513 24.04 18.70 19.97
CA ILE A 513 23.66 17.84 21.10
C ILE A 513 24.81 16.88 21.34
N ARG A 514 25.25 16.70 22.59
CA ARG A 514 26.41 15.85 22.95
C ARG A 514 27.63 16.09 22.05
N ASN A 515 27.97 17.37 21.82
CA ASN A 515 29.05 17.84 20.93
C ASN A 515 28.96 17.36 19.47
N GLN A 516 27.80 16.86 19.04
CA GLN A 516 27.53 16.45 17.67
C GLN A 516 26.48 17.36 17.04
N LYS A 517 26.76 17.83 15.83
CA LYS A 517 25.85 18.67 15.05
C LYS A 517 24.76 17.82 14.43
N ILE A 518 23.50 18.24 14.58
CA ILE A 518 22.36 17.59 13.94
C ILE A 518 22.34 17.92 12.44
N GLU A 519 22.10 16.92 11.60
CA GLU A 519 22.03 17.08 10.14
C GLU A 519 20.83 17.94 9.74
N LYS A 520 21.03 18.81 8.74
CA LYS A 520 19.95 19.57 8.12
C LYS A 520 19.54 18.90 6.82
N ALA A 521 18.26 18.58 6.68
CA ALA A 521 17.73 17.89 5.52
C ALA A 521 16.84 18.81 4.67
N GLU A 522 17.05 18.79 3.34
CA GLU A 522 16.12 19.39 2.38
C GLU A 522 14.94 18.45 2.06
N GLU A 523 15.21 17.15 2.09
CA GLU A 523 14.24 16.07 1.85
C GLU A 523 14.39 15.01 2.95
N PHE A 524 13.27 14.55 3.51
CA PHE A 524 13.26 13.50 4.55
C PHE A 524 12.16 12.48 4.27
N ASN A 525 12.44 11.19 4.47
CA ASN A 525 11.45 10.12 4.30
C ASN A 525 10.73 9.85 5.62
N TYR A 526 9.57 10.47 5.82
CA TYR A 526 8.73 10.32 7.01
C TYR A 526 7.59 9.32 6.75
N LEU A 527 7.52 8.26 7.56
CA LEU A 527 6.48 7.22 7.49
C LEU A 527 6.28 6.65 6.07
N GLY A 528 7.38 6.56 5.34
CA GLY A 528 7.45 6.02 4.00
C GLY A 528 7.24 7.04 2.88
N CYS A 529 6.83 8.29 3.16
CA CYS A 529 6.63 9.38 2.19
C CYS A 529 7.74 10.42 2.28
N TYR A 530 8.20 10.94 1.13
CA TYR A 530 9.16 12.05 1.14
C TYR A 530 8.47 13.38 1.45
N ILE A 531 9.03 14.08 2.43
CA ILE A 531 8.71 15.45 2.82
C ILE A 531 9.85 16.33 2.34
N SER A 532 9.54 17.44 1.67
CA SER A 532 10.52 18.38 1.15
C SER A 532 10.33 19.75 1.78
N LYS A 533 11.43 20.45 2.04
CA LYS A 533 11.46 21.86 2.48
C LYS A 533 10.62 22.77 1.58
N ASP A 534 10.60 22.49 0.28
CA ASP A 534 9.87 23.27 -0.73
C ASP A 534 8.43 22.78 -0.93
N GLN A 535 8.06 21.70 -0.24
CA GLN A 535 6.77 21.01 -0.32
C GLN A 535 6.44 20.54 -1.74
N THR A 536 7.47 20.16 -2.51
CA THR A 536 7.30 19.49 -3.79
C THR A 536 6.96 18.02 -3.56
N GLN A 537 6.28 17.40 -4.53
CA GLN A 537 5.89 15.99 -4.46
C GLN A 537 6.76 15.10 -5.38
N SER A 538 7.62 15.72 -6.18
CA SER A 538 8.50 15.07 -7.15
C SER A 538 9.25 13.88 -6.56
N LYS A 539 9.97 14.06 -5.45
CA LYS A 539 10.78 13.01 -4.83
C LYS A 539 9.96 11.81 -4.34
N ASP A 540 8.80 12.08 -3.74
CA ASP A 540 7.89 11.03 -3.27
C ASP A 540 7.39 10.22 -4.48
N ILE A 541 6.94 10.90 -5.54
CA ILE A 541 6.44 10.27 -6.76
C ILE A 541 7.53 9.46 -7.47
N GLU A 542 8.74 9.99 -7.58
CA GLU A 542 9.89 9.28 -8.14
C GLU A 542 10.18 7.99 -7.38
N THR A 543 10.18 8.08 -6.06
CA THR A 543 10.38 6.94 -5.17
C THR A 543 9.26 5.91 -5.35
N ARG A 544 7.99 6.33 -5.47
CA ARG A 544 6.85 5.42 -5.70
C ARG A 544 6.95 4.72 -7.03
N VAL A 545 7.25 5.45 -8.11
CA VAL A 545 7.43 4.88 -9.44
C VAL A 545 8.59 3.90 -9.43
N SER A 546 9.71 4.22 -8.76
CA SER A 546 10.86 3.30 -8.61
C SER A 546 10.49 2.02 -7.85
N LYS A 547 9.86 2.14 -6.68
CA LYS A 547 9.40 0.98 -5.88
C LYS A 547 8.39 0.12 -6.65
N ALA A 548 7.41 0.74 -7.32
CA ALA A 548 6.42 0.04 -8.12
C ALA A 548 7.05 -0.61 -9.36
N SER A 549 8.02 0.03 -9.99
CA SER A 549 8.81 -0.53 -11.10
C SER A 549 9.57 -1.77 -10.66
N ASN A 550 10.23 -1.74 -9.49
CA ASN A 550 10.91 -2.90 -8.93
C ASN A 550 9.93 -4.05 -8.63
N ALA A 551 8.78 -3.75 -8.03
CA ALA A 551 7.74 -4.73 -7.80
C ALA A 551 7.22 -5.34 -9.13
N PHE A 552 6.98 -4.51 -10.14
CA PHE A 552 6.54 -4.96 -11.46
C PHE A 552 7.60 -5.82 -12.15
N ASN A 553 8.86 -5.39 -12.15
CA ASN A 553 9.96 -6.10 -12.81
C ASN A 553 10.26 -7.45 -12.16
N SER A 554 10.10 -7.57 -10.84
CA SER A 554 10.26 -8.86 -10.14
C SER A 554 9.31 -9.96 -10.65
N LEU A 555 8.18 -9.57 -11.23
CA LEU A 555 7.16 -10.49 -11.77
C LEU A 555 7.23 -10.64 -13.30
N ARG A 556 8.20 -10.00 -13.96
CA ARG A 556 8.26 -9.89 -15.42
C ARG A 556 8.33 -11.23 -16.16
N ARG A 557 9.28 -12.08 -15.77
CA ARG A 557 9.44 -13.42 -16.37
C ARG A 557 8.43 -14.44 -15.84
N ILE A 558 8.02 -14.24 -14.59
CA ILE A 558 7.22 -15.21 -13.83
C ILE A 558 5.74 -15.11 -14.20
N VAL A 559 5.24 -13.88 -14.38
CA VAL A 559 3.82 -13.61 -14.59
C VAL A 559 3.58 -12.93 -15.94
N TRP A 560 4.20 -11.77 -16.18
CA TRP A 560 3.81 -10.90 -17.31
C TRP A 560 4.06 -11.54 -18.68
N TYR A 561 5.20 -12.21 -18.86
CA TYR A 561 5.59 -12.83 -20.14
C TYR A 561 5.07 -14.25 -20.35
N ARG A 562 4.45 -14.87 -19.34
CA ARG A 562 3.88 -16.20 -19.51
C ARG A 562 2.58 -16.14 -20.30
N LYS A 563 2.51 -16.95 -21.36
CA LYS A 563 1.32 -17.06 -22.25
C LYS A 563 0.21 -17.92 -21.65
N CYS A 564 0.55 -18.82 -20.71
CA CYS A 564 -0.42 -19.68 -20.03
C CYS A 564 -1.22 -18.96 -18.93
N ILE A 565 -0.93 -17.70 -18.63
CA ILE A 565 -1.66 -16.92 -17.62
C ILE A 565 -2.66 -16.01 -18.34
N SER A 566 -3.93 -16.07 -17.93
CA SER A 566 -4.98 -15.22 -18.46
C SER A 566 -4.65 -13.74 -18.23
N ILE A 567 -5.08 -12.85 -19.14
CA ILE A 567 -4.89 -11.40 -18.97
C ILE A 567 -5.60 -10.93 -17.69
N GLN A 568 -6.77 -11.49 -17.38
CA GLN A 568 -7.51 -11.15 -16.17
C GLN A 568 -6.75 -11.51 -14.89
N ALA A 569 -6.16 -12.71 -14.82
CA ALA A 569 -5.30 -13.11 -13.70
C ALA A 569 -4.10 -12.16 -13.55
N LYS A 570 -3.46 -11.76 -14.65
CA LYS A 570 -2.36 -10.77 -14.61
C LYS A 570 -2.83 -9.42 -14.07
N ILE A 571 -4.00 -8.95 -14.47
CA ILE A 571 -4.57 -7.69 -13.99
C ILE A 571 -4.90 -7.77 -12.49
N ARG A 572 -5.46 -8.88 -11.99
CA ARG A 572 -5.66 -9.09 -10.54
C ARG A 572 -4.35 -9.02 -9.77
N ILE A 573 -3.30 -9.72 -10.25
CA ILE A 573 -1.97 -9.68 -9.63
C ILE A 573 -1.39 -8.25 -9.67
N PHE A 574 -1.53 -7.52 -10.77
CA PHE A 574 -1.07 -6.13 -10.89
C PHE A 574 -1.75 -5.20 -9.87
N ARG A 575 -3.08 -5.30 -9.74
CA ARG A 575 -3.89 -4.52 -8.78
C ARG A 575 -3.54 -4.82 -7.32
N ALA A 576 -3.13 -6.04 -7.02
CA ALA A 576 -2.76 -6.47 -5.67
C ALA A 576 -1.30 -6.17 -5.31
N SER A 577 -0.37 -6.23 -6.26
CA SER A 577 1.08 -6.25 -5.97
C SER A 577 1.85 -5.00 -6.37
N VAL A 578 1.39 -4.28 -7.39
CA VAL A 578 2.11 -3.13 -7.98
C VAL A 578 1.35 -1.83 -7.72
N LEU A 579 0.05 -1.84 -7.97
CA LEU A 579 -0.78 -0.64 -7.82
C LEU A 579 -0.79 -0.07 -6.39
N PRO A 580 -0.84 -0.87 -5.31
CA PRO A 580 -0.79 -0.34 -3.94
C PRO A 580 0.56 0.31 -3.62
N VAL A 581 1.65 -0.22 -4.17
CA VAL A 581 3.01 0.36 -4.01
C VAL A 581 3.11 1.70 -4.73
N LEU A 582 2.53 1.80 -5.93
CA LEU A 582 2.49 3.03 -6.72
C LEU A 582 1.65 4.11 -6.05
N LEU A 583 0.51 3.74 -5.46
CA LEU A 583 -0.51 4.68 -4.98
C LEU A 583 -0.41 5.03 -3.49
N TYR A 584 0.56 4.48 -2.75
CA TYR A 584 0.74 4.82 -1.34
C TYR A 584 0.95 6.33 -1.17
N GLY A 585 0.09 6.98 -0.38
CA GLY A 585 0.13 8.43 -0.13
C GLY A 585 -0.63 9.29 -1.14
N SER A 586 -1.23 8.69 -2.20
CA SER A 586 -1.98 9.42 -3.23
C SER A 586 -3.21 10.17 -2.71
N GLU A 587 -3.74 9.68 -1.61
CA GLU A 587 -4.22 10.39 -0.41
C GLU A 587 -4.14 11.91 -0.44
N LEU A 588 -2.87 12.32 -0.43
CA LEU A 588 -2.39 13.60 0.04
C LEU A 588 -1.73 14.39 -1.10
N TRP A 589 -1.84 13.90 -2.34
CA TRP A 589 -1.15 14.47 -3.47
C TRP A 589 -1.92 15.64 -4.10
N SER A 590 -1.18 16.72 -4.36
CA SER A 590 -1.61 17.94 -5.04
C SER A 590 -0.80 18.07 -6.32
N LEU A 591 -0.90 17.05 -7.18
CA LEU A 591 -0.03 16.85 -8.33
C LEU A 591 -0.09 18.00 -9.35
N THR A 592 1.08 18.35 -9.87
CA THR A 592 1.25 19.10 -11.13
C THR A 592 0.90 18.23 -12.34
N VAL A 593 0.72 18.85 -13.50
CA VAL A 593 0.42 18.14 -14.75
C VAL A 593 1.57 17.19 -15.14
N ALA A 594 2.83 17.62 -14.95
CA ALA A 594 4.00 16.80 -15.28
C ALA A 594 4.11 15.56 -14.39
N GLU A 595 3.89 15.72 -13.09
CA GLU A 595 3.87 14.63 -12.10
C GLU A 595 2.76 13.62 -12.39
N GLU A 596 1.54 14.10 -12.67
CA GLU A 596 0.40 13.26 -13.06
C GLU A 596 0.69 12.48 -14.34
N GLN A 597 1.30 13.12 -15.34
CA GLN A 597 1.71 12.48 -16.58
C GLN A 597 2.78 11.41 -16.38
N ARG A 598 3.73 11.60 -15.46
CA ARG A 598 4.75 10.61 -15.12
C ARG A 598 4.13 9.33 -14.54
N LEU A 599 3.19 9.49 -13.61
CA LEU A 599 2.44 8.37 -13.02
C LEU A 599 1.62 7.64 -14.09
N LYS A 600 0.93 8.40 -14.96
CA LYS A 600 0.16 7.85 -16.08
C LYS A 600 1.01 7.07 -17.06
N ALA A 601 2.20 7.59 -17.41
CA ALA A 601 3.12 6.91 -18.32
C ALA A 601 3.56 5.55 -17.75
N PHE A 602 3.91 5.49 -16.46
CA PHE A 602 4.25 4.24 -15.80
C PHE A 602 3.06 3.26 -15.76
N TYR A 603 1.87 3.73 -15.40
CA TYR A 603 0.65 2.93 -15.37
C TYR A 603 0.34 2.32 -16.74
N MET A 604 0.34 3.14 -17.80
CA MET A 604 0.10 2.66 -19.17
C MET A 604 1.19 1.71 -19.65
N LYS A 605 2.45 1.93 -19.29
CA LYS A 605 3.56 1.01 -19.59
C LYS A 605 3.31 -0.38 -18.98
N CYS A 606 2.84 -0.43 -17.73
CA CYS A 606 2.51 -1.70 -17.07
C CYS A 606 1.36 -2.42 -17.80
N LEU A 607 0.26 -1.73 -18.07
CA LEU A 607 -0.91 -2.32 -18.76
C LEU A 607 -0.57 -2.84 -20.14
N ARG A 608 0.17 -2.05 -20.94
CA ARG A 608 0.68 -2.46 -22.26
C ARG A 608 1.54 -3.71 -22.17
N THR A 609 2.41 -3.79 -21.18
CA THR A 609 3.26 -4.97 -20.96
C THR A 609 2.43 -6.21 -20.61
N ILE A 610 1.38 -6.06 -19.80
CA ILE A 610 0.49 -7.16 -19.39
C ILE A 610 -0.27 -7.75 -20.59
N ILE A 611 -0.82 -6.90 -21.46
CA ILE A 611 -1.51 -7.35 -22.68
C ILE A 611 -0.53 -7.69 -23.82
N GLY A 612 0.75 -7.37 -23.67
CA GLY A 612 1.80 -7.67 -24.64
C GLY A 612 1.85 -6.73 -25.85
N VAL A 613 1.43 -5.48 -25.69
CA VAL A 613 1.41 -4.43 -26.74
C VAL A 613 2.58 -3.47 -26.54
N SER A 614 3.23 -3.06 -27.62
CA SER A 614 4.29 -2.04 -27.65
C SER A 614 3.73 -0.66 -28.02
N ILE A 615 4.54 0.40 -27.85
CA ILE A 615 4.17 1.74 -28.34
C ILE A 615 4.09 1.75 -29.88
N GLY A 616 4.97 1.00 -30.56
CA GLY A 616 5.00 0.87 -32.03
C GLY A 616 3.73 0.25 -32.62
N ASP A 617 2.93 -0.46 -31.82
CA ASP A 617 1.65 -1.02 -32.27
C ASP A 617 0.59 0.06 -32.50
N ARG A 618 0.86 1.32 -32.09
CA ARG A 618 0.01 2.51 -32.23
C ARG A 618 -1.42 2.34 -31.68
N MET A 619 -1.58 1.47 -30.68
CA MET A 619 -2.85 1.31 -29.97
C MET A 619 -3.12 2.52 -29.06
N ARG A 620 -4.32 3.11 -29.10
CA ARG A 620 -4.69 4.26 -28.25
C ARG A 620 -4.78 3.86 -26.76
N ASN A 621 -4.45 4.80 -25.86
CA ASN A 621 -4.43 4.52 -24.42
C ASN A 621 -5.82 4.18 -23.88
N GLU A 622 -6.85 4.86 -24.37
CA GLU A 622 -8.26 4.64 -24.02
C GLU A 622 -8.66 3.20 -24.33
N TYR A 623 -8.18 2.65 -25.45
CA TYR A 623 -8.47 1.29 -25.85
C TYR A 623 -7.74 0.26 -24.97
N VAL A 624 -6.48 0.52 -24.60
CA VAL A 624 -5.74 -0.32 -23.63
C VAL A 624 -6.47 -0.39 -22.29
N LEU A 625 -7.00 0.73 -21.80
CA LEU A 625 -7.78 0.79 -20.56
C LEU A 625 -9.05 -0.07 -20.65
N GLN A 626 -9.78 0.03 -21.77
CA GLN A 626 -10.99 -0.77 -22.02
C GLN A 626 -10.69 -2.28 -22.10
N LEU A 627 -9.61 -2.68 -22.78
CA LEU A 627 -9.21 -4.09 -22.89
C LEU A 627 -8.80 -4.69 -21.54
N THR A 628 -8.28 -3.87 -20.62
CA THR A 628 -7.83 -4.31 -19.30
C THR A 628 -8.87 -4.11 -18.20
N GLY A 629 -10.04 -3.54 -18.54
CA GLY A 629 -11.07 -3.16 -17.57
C GLY A 629 -10.54 -2.18 -16.50
N GLN A 630 -9.53 -1.39 -16.84
CA GLN A 630 -8.86 -0.49 -15.91
C GLN A 630 -9.36 0.95 -16.07
N PRO A 631 -9.62 1.67 -14.96
CA PRO A 631 -9.91 3.08 -15.02
C PRO A 631 -8.68 3.90 -15.42
N PRO A 632 -8.88 5.09 -16.03
CA PRO A 632 -7.86 6.12 -16.09
C PRO A 632 -7.29 6.39 -14.69
N LEU A 633 -5.97 6.53 -14.60
CA LEU A 633 -5.28 6.69 -13.31
C LEU A 633 -5.77 7.92 -12.55
N GLU A 634 -6.11 8.98 -13.28
CA GLU A 634 -6.64 10.24 -12.79
C GLU A 634 -7.93 10.03 -11.97
N ASN A 635 -8.79 9.10 -12.42
CA ASN A 635 -10.02 8.75 -11.72
C ASN A 635 -9.73 7.97 -10.43
N VAL A 636 -8.71 7.10 -10.44
CA VAL A 636 -8.27 6.37 -9.25
C VAL A 636 -7.76 7.37 -8.20
N LEU A 637 -6.81 8.23 -8.58
CA LEU A 637 -6.22 9.25 -7.72
C LEU A 637 -7.30 10.16 -7.11
N ARG A 638 -8.23 10.63 -7.94
CA ARG A 638 -9.40 11.40 -7.50
C ARG A 638 -10.20 10.64 -6.46
N ARG A 639 -10.53 9.38 -6.74
CA ARG A 639 -11.32 8.55 -5.83
C ARG A 639 -10.65 8.38 -4.47
N ASN A 640 -9.35 8.08 -4.36
CA ASN A 640 -8.77 7.97 -3.02
C ASN A 640 -8.52 9.30 -2.29
N ARG A 641 -8.30 10.42 -2.98
CA ARG A 641 -8.39 11.75 -2.35
C ARG A 641 -9.79 12.03 -1.77
N LEU A 642 -10.86 11.80 -2.54
CA LEU A 642 -12.23 11.99 -2.07
C LEU A 642 -12.64 10.97 -0.99
N ARG A 643 -12.17 9.72 -1.08
CA ARG A 643 -12.37 8.70 -0.05
C ARG A 643 -11.76 9.15 1.27
N TRP A 644 -10.52 9.63 1.23
CA TRP A 644 -9.81 10.17 2.39
C TRP A 644 -10.51 11.39 2.96
N PHE A 645 -10.86 12.36 2.12
CA PHE A 645 -11.60 13.55 2.54
C PHE A 645 -12.89 13.21 3.28
N GLY A 646 -13.72 12.32 2.73
CA GLY A 646 -14.92 11.87 3.42
C GLY A 646 -14.61 11.15 4.73
N HIS A 647 -13.50 10.40 4.82
CA HIS A 647 -13.07 9.78 6.06
C HIS A 647 -12.72 10.80 7.13
N VAL A 648 -11.90 11.80 6.80
CA VAL A 648 -11.51 12.88 7.73
C VAL A 648 -12.73 13.66 8.22
N ASN A 649 -13.72 13.93 7.38
CA ASN A 649 -14.96 14.60 7.82
C ASN A 649 -15.75 13.80 8.87
N ARG A 650 -15.54 12.47 8.96
CA ARG A 650 -16.17 11.58 9.94
C ARG A 650 -15.24 11.19 11.10
N MET A 651 -14.05 11.79 11.21
CA MET A 651 -13.11 11.50 12.30
C MET A 651 -13.47 12.32 13.54
N ASP A 652 -14.40 11.79 14.32
CA ASP A 652 -14.74 12.25 15.65
C ASP A 652 -14.33 11.16 16.66
N ASN A 653 -13.96 11.56 17.87
CA ASN A 653 -13.61 10.65 18.97
C ASN A 653 -14.87 10.08 19.64
N ASP A 654 -14.69 9.21 20.64
CA ASP A 654 -15.80 8.56 21.36
C ASP A 654 -16.76 9.55 22.07
N GLN A 655 -16.34 10.81 22.25
CA GLN A 655 -17.14 11.90 22.84
C GLN A 655 -17.76 12.80 21.75
N ASN A 656 -17.76 12.37 20.48
CA ASN A 656 -18.19 13.16 19.31
C ASN A 656 -17.41 14.46 19.10
N CYS A 657 -16.21 14.58 19.66
CA CYS A 657 -15.31 15.70 19.41
C CYS A 657 -14.39 15.41 18.22
N PRO A 658 -14.09 16.37 17.34
CA PRO A 658 -13.25 16.14 16.17
C PRO A 658 -11.85 15.71 16.56
N MET A 659 -11.33 14.68 15.88
CA MET A 659 -9.94 14.26 16.06
C MET A 659 -8.96 15.28 15.47
N LEU A 660 -7.68 15.18 15.85
CA LEU A 660 -6.59 16.04 15.41
C LEU A 660 -6.55 16.21 13.89
N THR A 661 -6.63 15.12 13.13
CA THR A 661 -6.67 15.12 11.66
C THR A 661 -7.78 16.03 11.12
N LYS A 662 -8.99 15.96 11.70
CA LYS A 662 -10.15 16.78 11.31
C LYS A 662 -9.97 18.23 11.74
N LYS A 663 -9.47 18.48 12.96
CA LYS A 663 -9.13 19.83 13.46
C LYS A 663 -8.13 20.53 12.52
N THR A 664 -7.04 19.85 12.15
CA THR A 664 -5.97 20.40 11.30
C THR A 664 -6.45 20.73 9.88
N LEU A 665 -7.36 19.92 9.31
CA LEU A 665 -7.95 20.21 7.99
C LEU A 665 -8.58 21.62 7.94
N PHE A 666 -9.26 22.02 9.01
CA PHE A 666 -9.95 23.30 9.12
C PHE A 666 -9.16 24.39 9.84
N ALA A 667 -7.90 24.11 10.20
CA ALA A 667 -7.07 25.04 10.94
C ALA A 667 -6.44 26.15 10.07
N SER A 668 -6.21 27.31 10.68
CA SER A 668 -5.49 28.47 10.13
C SER A 668 -4.84 29.29 11.25
N PHE A 669 -3.76 30.02 10.94
CA PHE A 669 -3.15 30.95 11.88
C PHE A 669 -4.09 32.12 12.20
N LYS A 670 -4.24 32.45 13.50
CA LYS A 670 -5.00 33.63 13.95
C LYS A 670 -4.29 34.92 13.51
N ASP A 671 -5.08 35.96 13.25
CA ASP A 671 -4.61 37.35 13.04
C ASP A 671 -3.56 37.56 11.95
N THR A 672 -3.38 36.56 11.08
CA THR A 672 -2.38 36.59 10.01
C THR A 672 -3.09 36.77 8.67
N ARG A 673 -2.86 37.89 8.00
CA ARG A 673 -3.40 38.10 6.65
C ARG A 673 -2.65 37.26 5.62
N ARG A 674 -3.41 36.62 4.74
CA ARG A 674 -2.86 35.86 3.62
C ARG A 674 -2.20 36.80 2.61
N PRO A 675 -0.97 36.52 2.14
CA PRO A 675 -0.34 37.31 1.08
C PRO A 675 -1.12 37.21 -0.26
N PRO A 676 -1.21 38.30 -1.05
CA PRO A 676 -2.09 38.38 -2.22
C PRO A 676 -1.65 37.61 -3.48
N HIS A 677 -0.38 37.19 -3.62
CA HIS A 677 0.16 36.63 -4.89
C HIS A 677 1.03 35.38 -4.70
N GLY A 678 1.16 34.52 -5.73
CA GLY A 678 2.10 33.37 -5.75
C GLY A 678 1.62 32.09 -5.05
N ILE A 679 0.32 31.80 -5.12
CA ILE A 679 -0.32 30.71 -4.36
C ILE A 679 -0.08 29.37 -5.06
N LYS A 680 0.73 28.48 -4.46
CA LYS A 680 0.76 27.05 -4.81
C LYS A 680 -0.63 26.44 -4.53
N LEU A 681 -1.08 25.55 -5.41
CA LEU A 681 -2.36 24.84 -5.26
C LEU A 681 -2.40 24.12 -3.92
N ARG A 682 -3.43 24.39 -3.11
CA ARG A 682 -3.64 23.69 -1.84
C ARG A 682 -4.22 22.31 -2.10
N TRP A 683 -3.93 21.36 -1.21
CA TRP A 683 -4.63 20.06 -1.22
C TRP A 683 -6.15 20.25 -1.22
N LYS A 684 -6.58 21.23 -0.43
CA LYS A 684 -7.97 21.61 -0.27
C LYS A 684 -8.60 22.11 -1.59
N ASP A 685 -7.85 22.89 -2.39
CA ASP A 685 -8.29 23.36 -3.71
C ASP A 685 -8.40 22.20 -4.71
N LYS A 686 -7.48 21.21 -4.62
CA LYS A 686 -7.53 19.99 -5.44
C LYS A 686 -8.77 19.15 -5.11
N ILE A 687 -9.15 19.03 -3.84
CA ILE A 687 -10.40 18.36 -3.42
C ILE A 687 -11.62 19.04 -4.02
N MET A 688 -11.70 20.38 -3.96
CA MET A 688 -12.83 21.10 -4.56
C MET A 688 -12.89 20.92 -6.08
N LYS A 689 -11.73 20.92 -6.76
CA LYS A 689 -11.65 20.59 -8.18
C LYS A 689 -12.16 19.17 -8.46
N ASP A 690 -11.80 18.20 -7.63
CA ASP A 690 -12.24 16.82 -7.77
C ASP A 690 -13.74 16.63 -7.53
N ILE A 691 -14.32 17.34 -6.54
CA ILE A 691 -15.76 17.39 -6.27
C ILE A 691 -16.51 17.94 -7.49
N ASN A 692 -16.01 19.04 -8.07
CA ASN A 692 -16.60 19.68 -9.24
C ASN A 692 -16.54 18.77 -10.47
N ILE A 693 -15.38 18.15 -10.75
CA ILE A 693 -15.22 17.19 -11.86
C ILE A 693 -16.15 15.98 -11.67
N SER A 694 -16.37 15.56 -10.43
CA SER A 694 -17.24 14.43 -10.11
C SER A 694 -18.72 14.82 -10.04
N ASN A 695 -19.06 16.10 -10.27
CA ASN A 695 -20.42 16.65 -10.20
C ASN A 695 -21.15 16.33 -8.87
N ILE A 696 -20.43 16.39 -7.75
CA ILE A 696 -20.97 16.11 -6.42
C ILE A 696 -21.46 17.42 -5.79
N LYS A 697 -22.78 17.62 -5.76
CA LYS A 697 -23.38 18.87 -5.25
C LYS A 697 -23.50 18.90 -3.72
N ASN A 698 -24.01 17.82 -3.12
CA ASN A 698 -24.34 17.76 -1.69
C ASN A 698 -23.26 17.06 -0.86
N TRP A 699 -21.98 17.22 -1.23
CA TRP A 699 -20.89 16.48 -0.63
C TRP A 699 -20.87 16.62 0.91
N ARG A 700 -21.27 17.78 1.46
CA ARG A 700 -21.31 18.04 2.92
C ARG A 700 -22.17 17.03 3.68
N ARG A 701 -23.40 16.78 3.20
CA ARG A 701 -24.32 15.80 3.80
C ARG A 701 -23.91 14.38 3.42
N GLU A 702 -23.51 14.18 2.17
CA GLU A 702 -23.13 12.85 1.68
C GLU A 702 -21.89 12.30 2.38
N THR A 703 -20.94 13.14 2.83
CA THR A 703 -19.76 12.66 3.54
C THR A 703 -20.07 12.07 4.90
N HIS A 704 -21.21 12.36 5.53
CA HIS A 704 -21.58 11.72 6.80
C HIS A 704 -22.10 10.28 6.60
N ASP A 705 -22.70 9.99 5.44
CA ASP A 705 -23.10 8.64 5.06
C ASP A 705 -21.95 7.93 4.33
N LYS A 706 -21.28 7.03 5.03
CA LYS A 706 -20.11 6.28 4.52
C LYS A 706 -20.42 5.52 3.24
N ASP A 707 -21.58 4.89 3.14
CA ASP A 707 -21.91 4.00 2.03
C ASP A 707 -22.40 4.77 0.83
N LYS A 708 -23.23 5.81 1.04
CA LYS A 708 -23.60 6.75 -0.01
C LYS A 708 -22.37 7.47 -0.57
N TRP A 709 -21.47 7.97 0.29
CA TRP A 709 -20.23 8.60 -0.16
C TRP A 709 -19.39 7.66 -1.02
N ARG A 710 -19.19 6.41 -0.56
CA ARG A 710 -18.47 5.37 -1.31
C ARG A 710 -19.09 5.10 -2.67
N LYS A 711 -20.43 4.96 -2.73
CA LYS A 711 -21.15 4.79 -4.00
C LYS A 711 -20.94 5.98 -4.93
N THR A 712 -21.07 7.20 -4.42
CA THR A 712 -20.90 8.44 -5.21
C THR A 712 -19.49 8.54 -5.82
N ILE A 713 -18.43 8.35 -5.04
CA ILE A 713 -17.04 8.53 -5.51
C ILE A 713 -16.57 7.40 -6.44
N ASN A 714 -17.21 6.23 -6.42
CA ASN A 714 -16.84 5.08 -7.25
C ASN A 714 -17.47 5.09 -8.65
N ARG A 715 -18.44 5.97 -8.93
CA ARG A 715 -19.11 6.07 -10.25
C ARG A 715 -18.14 6.22 -11.43
N GLY A 716 -17.00 6.91 -11.23
CA GLY A 716 -15.99 7.15 -12.27
C GLY A 716 -14.84 6.13 -12.34
N VAL A 717 -14.86 5.08 -11.52
CA VAL A 717 -13.77 4.09 -11.40
C VAL A 717 -14.22 2.68 -11.81
N THR A 718 -15.48 2.52 -12.17
CA THR A 718 -16.06 1.23 -12.58
C THR A 718 -15.96 1.12 -14.10
N TYR A 719 -15.18 0.16 -14.59
CA TYR A 719 -14.97 -0.08 -16.03
C TYR A 719 -15.25 -1.55 -16.36
N SER A 720 -16.12 -1.78 -17.34
CA SER A 720 -16.37 -3.10 -17.89
C SER A 720 -15.39 -3.42 -19.01
N ILE A 721 -15.01 -4.69 -19.12
CA ILE A 721 -14.25 -5.17 -20.27
C ILE A 721 -15.17 -5.16 -21.48
N ILE A 722 -14.79 -4.46 -22.55
CA ILE A 722 -15.61 -4.32 -23.76
C ILE A 722 -15.41 -5.52 -24.71
N HIS A 723 -14.27 -6.21 -24.63
CA HIS A 723 -13.93 -7.34 -25.50
C HIS A 723 -13.52 -8.58 -24.71
N THR A 724 -14.20 -9.69 -24.97
CA THR A 724 -13.95 -10.98 -24.32
C THR A 724 -12.65 -11.64 -24.79
N ASP A 725 -12.24 -11.42 -26.04
CA ASP A 725 -10.99 -11.97 -26.60
C ASP A 725 -9.94 -10.87 -26.89
N VAL A 726 -9.30 -10.40 -25.83
CA VAL A 726 -8.21 -9.42 -25.89
C VAL A 726 -7.01 -9.96 -26.67
N THR A 727 -6.75 -11.27 -26.65
CA THR A 727 -5.59 -11.89 -27.29
C THR A 727 -5.65 -11.76 -28.80
N ARG A 728 -6.82 -12.03 -29.38
CA ARG A 728 -7.07 -11.87 -30.82
C ARG A 728 -6.87 -10.41 -31.26
N ILE A 729 -7.41 -9.46 -30.51
CA ILE A 729 -7.29 -8.02 -30.81
C ILE A 729 -5.83 -7.57 -30.80
N VAL A 730 -5.06 -8.01 -29.80
CA VAL A 730 -3.62 -7.70 -29.72
C VAL A 730 -2.87 -8.24 -30.94
N ARG A 731 -3.19 -9.46 -31.40
CA ARG A 731 -2.59 -10.05 -32.60
C ARG A 731 -2.88 -9.23 -33.85
N GLU A 732 -4.13 -8.86 -34.08
CA GLU A 732 -4.52 -8.04 -35.25
C GLU A 732 -3.79 -6.69 -35.25
N HIS A 733 -3.66 -6.05 -34.09
CA HIS A 733 -2.91 -4.80 -33.97
C HIS A 733 -1.42 -4.97 -34.27
N LYS A 734 -0.82 -6.09 -33.87
CA LYS A 734 0.59 -6.41 -34.16
C LYS A 734 0.81 -6.69 -35.64
N GLU A 735 -0.08 -7.42 -36.29
CA GLU A 735 -0.04 -7.66 -37.73
C GLU A 735 -0.10 -6.34 -38.51
N ARG A 736 -1.06 -5.47 -38.17
CA ARG A 736 -1.14 -4.13 -38.75
C ARG A 736 0.13 -3.31 -38.50
N ALA A 737 0.77 -3.47 -37.35
CA ALA A 737 2.02 -2.78 -37.02
C ALA A 737 3.23 -3.34 -37.79
N ALA A 738 3.27 -4.64 -38.05
CA ALA A 738 4.29 -5.27 -38.88
C ALA A 738 4.16 -4.81 -40.33
N ASN A 739 2.93 -4.81 -40.89
CA ASN A 739 2.68 -4.35 -42.25
C ASN A 739 3.06 -2.88 -42.45
N ARG A 740 2.81 -2.02 -41.45
CA ARG A 740 3.26 -0.62 -41.50
C ARG A 740 4.78 -0.50 -41.53
N ARG A 741 5.49 -1.27 -40.69
CA ARG A 741 6.96 -1.26 -40.66
C ARG A 741 7.56 -1.72 -41.99
N ALA A 742 7.05 -2.82 -42.54
CA ALA A 742 7.47 -3.30 -43.86
C ALA A 742 7.23 -2.24 -44.96
N ARG A 743 6.13 -1.49 -44.90
CA ARG A 743 5.86 -0.39 -45.84
C ARG A 743 6.80 0.80 -45.64
N GLU A 744 7.10 1.18 -44.40
CA GLU A 744 8.05 2.26 -44.07
C GLU A 744 9.48 1.88 -44.52
N GLU A 745 9.89 0.62 -44.32
CA GLU A 745 11.17 0.06 -44.80
C GLU A 745 11.25 0.05 -46.32
N LEU A 746 10.19 -0.39 -47.02
CA LEU A 746 10.13 -0.36 -48.48
C LEU A 746 10.23 1.08 -49.03
N LEU A 747 9.53 2.04 -48.41
CA LEU A 747 9.60 3.45 -48.81
C LEU A 747 11.00 4.04 -48.60
N HIS A 748 11.68 3.68 -47.51
CA HIS A 748 13.05 4.08 -47.25
C HIS A 748 14.02 3.48 -48.27
N HIS A 749 13.84 2.21 -48.62
CA HIS A 749 14.67 1.54 -49.64
C HIS A 749 14.47 2.12 -51.04
N ILE A 750 13.22 2.44 -51.41
CA ILE A 750 12.92 3.17 -52.65
C ILE A 750 13.58 4.54 -52.65
N GLN A 751 13.49 5.30 -51.55
CA GLN A 751 14.12 6.63 -51.45
C GLN A 751 15.64 6.57 -51.60
N GLN A 752 16.31 5.57 -51.01
CA GLN A 752 17.76 5.39 -51.13
C GLN A 752 18.18 4.98 -52.55
N ASN A 753 17.39 4.14 -53.23
CA ASN A 753 17.70 3.69 -54.59
C ASN A 753 17.37 4.77 -55.64
N THR A 754 16.39 5.66 -55.41
CA THR A 754 16.11 6.80 -56.32
C THR A 754 17.14 7.93 -56.25
N THR A 755 18.04 7.93 -55.26
CA THR A 755 19.13 8.92 -55.13
C THR A 755 20.45 8.49 -55.78
N SER A 756 20.46 7.41 -56.59
CA SER A 756 21.67 6.88 -57.24
C SER A 756 21.44 6.45 -58.69
N ASP A 757 20.88 7.34 -59.50
CA ASP A 757 20.93 7.22 -60.97
C ASP A 757 21.78 8.37 -61.56
N PRO A 758 23.02 8.12 -62.03
CA PRO A 758 23.90 9.13 -62.62
C PRO A 758 23.56 9.51 -64.07
N ASN A 759 22.53 8.93 -64.70
CA ASN A 759 22.25 9.10 -66.14
C ASN A 759 20.87 9.69 -66.47
N LEU A 760 20.42 10.67 -65.69
CA LEU A 760 19.34 11.56 -66.13
C LEU A 760 19.92 12.87 -66.69
N PRO A 761 19.59 13.26 -67.93
CA PRO A 761 20.16 14.45 -68.56
C PRO A 761 19.88 15.71 -67.74
N ALA A 762 20.88 16.58 -67.67
CA ALA A 762 20.73 17.95 -67.23
C ALA A 762 19.82 18.72 -68.20
N SER A 763 18.50 18.60 -68.05
CA SER A 763 17.55 19.50 -68.69
C SER A 763 17.34 20.70 -67.77
N THR A 764 17.97 21.81 -68.15
CA THR A 764 17.58 23.21 -67.88
C THR A 764 16.31 23.38 -67.04
N PHE A 765 16.47 23.73 -65.76
CA PHE A 765 15.38 24.38 -65.03
C PHE A 765 15.44 25.87 -65.34
N ASP A 766 14.80 26.23 -66.44
CA ASP A 766 14.19 27.54 -66.60
C ASP A 766 13.15 27.75 -65.48
N ASP A 767 13.16 28.96 -64.94
CA ASP A 767 12.36 29.55 -63.86
C ASP A 767 11.24 28.71 -63.23
N ASP A 768 11.32 28.51 -61.90
CA ASP A 768 10.28 27.96 -61.01
C ASP A 768 9.05 28.93 -60.92
N THR A 769 8.41 29.19 -62.06
CA THR A 769 7.32 30.12 -62.24
C THR A 769 5.98 29.40 -62.12
N CYS A 770 5.07 29.96 -61.33
CA CYS A 770 3.71 29.46 -61.22
C CYS A 770 2.98 29.59 -62.57
N THR A 771 2.61 28.46 -63.16
CA THR A 771 1.90 28.40 -64.45
C THR A 771 0.51 29.04 -64.45
N GLN A 772 -0.05 29.37 -63.28
CA GLN A 772 -1.37 30.00 -63.14
C GLN A 772 -1.35 31.52 -62.90
N CYS A 773 -0.25 32.09 -62.39
CA CYS A 773 -0.18 33.53 -62.09
C CYS A 773 1.16 34.19 -62.44
N GLY A 774 2.09 33.46 -63.06
CA GLY A 774 3.38 33.99 -63.51
C GLY A 774 4.36 34.33 -62.39
N ARG A 775 4.10 33.92 -61.14
CA ARG A 775 4.98 34.24 -60.00
C ARG A 775 6.17 33.28 -59.90
N ILE A 776 7.38 33.83 -59.94
CA ILE A 776 8.63 33.07 -59.75
C ILE A 776 8.83 32.73 -58.27
N CYS A 777 9.03 31.44 -57.98
CA CYS A 777 9.17 30.86 -56.66
C CYS A 777 10.60 30.39 -56.40
N LYS A 778 11.13 30.62 -55.19
CA LYS A 778 12.55 30.35 -54.87
C LYS A 778 12.96 28.87 -54.90
N ASN A 779 12.00 27.94 -54.83
CA ASN A 779 12.25 26.50 -54.98
C ASN A 779 10.95 25.72 -55.25
N ARG A 780 11.10 24.50 -55.78
CA ARG A 780 10.03 23.55 -56.14
C ARG A 780 9.03 23.19 -55.02
N LYS A 781 9.46 23.25 -53.75
CA LYS A 781 8.56 23.00 -52.59
C LYS A 781 7.69 24.22 -52.30
N GLY A 782 8.24 25.43 -52.45
CA GLY A 782 7.51 26.69 -52.45
C GLY A 782 6.54 26.81 -53.63
N LEU A 783 6.94 26.35 -54.82
CA LEU A 783 6.08 26.30 -56.01
C LEU A 783 4.84 25.41 -55.80
N LYS A 784 4.99 24.20 -55.23
CA LYS A 784 3.86 23.30 -54.94
C LYS A 784 2.88 23.83 -53.90
N ILE A 785 3.39 24.50 -52.85
CA ILE A 785 2.54 25.14 -51.84
C ILE A 785 1.80 26.33 -52.45
N HIS A 786 2.50 27.12 -53.27
CA HIS A 786 1.94 28.27 -53.95
C HIS A 786 0.86 27.88 -54.98
N GLN A 787 1.09 26.85 -55.81
CA GLN A 787 0.12 26.32 -56.78
C GLN A 787 -1.19 25.88 -56.10
N HIS A 788 -1.09 25.18 -54.96
CA HIS A 788 -2.28 24.79 -54.18
C HIS A 788 -3.09 25.98 -53.64
N THR A 789 -2.45 27.11 -53.35
CA THR A 789 -3.14 28.36 -52.98
C THR A 789 -3.57 29.20 -54.19
N CYS A 790 -2.92 29.03 -55.35
CA CYS A 790 -3.22 29.73 -56.59
C CYS A 790 -4.48 29.15 -57.27
N GLU A 791 -4.64 27.82 -57.23
CA GLU A 791 -5.85 27.11 -57.67
C GLU A 791 -7.10 27.54 -56.89
N ASN A 792 -6.93 27.95 -55.63
CA ASN A 792 -8.03 28.39 -54.77
C ASN A 792 -8.44 29.86 -54.95
N LYS A 793 -7.80 30.62 -55.86
CA LYS A 793 -8.18 32.01 -56.17
C LYS A 793 -9.09 32.17 -57.39
N ASN A 794 -9.25 31.15 -58.24
CA ASN A 794 -10.08 31.24 -59.45
C ASN A 794 -11.53 30.73 -59.32
N ILE A 795 -12.03 30.49 -58.10
CA ILE A 795 -13.47 30.25 -57.87
C ILE A 795 -13.97 31.10 -56.68
N THR A 796 -13.88 32.41 -56.86
CA THR A 796 -14.98 33.34 -56.54
C THR A 796 -15.77 33.48 -57.84
N ASP A 797 -16.93 32.85 -58.04
CA ASP A 797 -18.21 33.28 -57.51
C ASP A 797 -19.25 32.14 -57.49
N LYS A 798 -19.55 31.63 -56.30
CA LYS A 798 -20.94 31.39 -55.87
C LYS A 798 -21.06 31.81 -54.41
N LYS A 799 -21.06 33.14 -54.20
CA LYS A 799 -21.78 33.75 -53.07
C LYS A 799 -23.27 33.41 -53.26
N ILE A 800 -23.82 32.57 -52.39
CA ILE A 800 -25.10 32.69 -51.66
C ILE A 800 -25.22 31.44 -50.75
N VAL A 801 -24.32 31.30 -49.76
CA VAL A 801 -24.64 30.67 -48.45
C VAL A 801 -23.71 31.24 -47.35
N ALA A 802 -23.16 32.45 -47.53
CA ALA A 802 -22.40 33.14 -46.50
C ALA A 802 -23.29 33.97 -45.54
N GLN A 803 -24.58 33.62 -45.43
CA GLN A 803 -25.53 34.23 -44.50
C GLN A 803 -26.38 33.22 -43.71
N LYS A 804 -25.98 31.94 -43.64
CA LYS A 804 -26.67 30.92 -42.80
C LYS A 804 -25.79 30.07 -41.88
N VAL A 805 -24.50 30.37 -41.71
CA VAL A 805 -23.61 29.59 -40.82
C VAL A 805 -23.18 30.35 -39.56
N GLN A 806 -23.60 31.60 -39.38
CA GLN A 806 -23.53 32.33 -38.10
C GLN A 806 -24.67 31.95 -37.12
N GLN A 807 -25.35 30.81 -37.33
CA GLN A 807 -26.33 30.24 -36.40
C GLN A 807 -26.09 28.77 -35.99
N SER A 808 -24.98 28.11 -36.38
CA SER A 808 -24.74 26.70 -36.01
C SER A 808 -23.58 26.45 -35.04
N THR A 809 -22.78 27.46 -34.68
CA THR A 809 -21.79 27.39 -33.58
C THR A 809 -22.37 27.77 -32.21
N LEU A 810 -23.69 28.01 -32.13
CA LEU A 810 -24.46 28.19 -30.90
C LEU A 810 -25.60 27.16 -30.82
N ARG A 811 -25.27 25.86 -30.82
CA ARG A 811 -26.05 24.77 -30.17
C ARG A 811 -25.40 23.42 -30.44
N THR A 812 -24.34 23.11 -29.70
CA THR A 812 -24.14 21.75 -29.12
C THR A 812 -23.11 21.82 -27.99
N SER A 813 -23.13 22.91 -27.23
CA SER A 813 -22.72 22.91 -25.83
C SER A 813 -23.87 22.34 -24.98
N HIS A 814 -24.23 21.07 -25.14
CA HIS A 814 -25.14 20.41 -24.21
C HIS A 814 -24.57 19.06 -23.74
N ARG A 815 -24.02 19.12 -22.51
CA ARG A 815 -24.13 18.09 -21.46
C ARG A 815 -24.17 16.64 -21.96
N ILE A 816 -23.02 15.96 -21.91
CA ILE A 816 -23.02 14.56 -21.47
C ILE A 816 -23.01 14.59 -19.95
N THR A 817 -24.18 14.91 -19.40
CA THR A 817 -24.57 14.53 -18.06
C THR A 817 -24.70 13.01 -18.02
N THR A 818 -24.08 12.39 -17.01
CA THR A 818 -24.60 11.24 -16.24
C THR A 818 -25.65 10.36 -16.93
N SER A 819 -25.29 9.08 -17.16
CA SER A 819 -26.19 7.92 -17.14
C SER A 819 -27.64 8.20 -17.58
N ARG A 820 -27.94 8.04 -18.87
CA ARG A 820 -29.32 7.74 -19.29
C ARG A 820 -29.44 6.22 -19.40
N PRO A 821 -30.47 5.59 -18.78
CA PRO A 821 -30.74 4.19 -19.02
C PRO A 821 -31.09 4.01 -20.51
N MET A 822 -30.56 2.95 -21.13
CA MET A 822 -30.86 2.57 -22.52
C MET A 822 -32.38 2.63 -22.76
N LYS A 823 -32.81 3.36 -23.78
CA LYS A 823 -34.22 3.36 -24.17
C LYS A 823 -34.53 1.96 -24.73
N ILE A 824 -35.48 1.27 -24.11
CA ILE A 824 -35.99 -0.09 -24.47
C ILE A 824 -36.26 -0.28 -25.98
N ILE A 825 -36.43 0.80 -26.74
CA ILE A 825 -36.70 0.79 -28.19
C ILE A 825 -35.48 0.32 -29.02
N GLU A 826 -34.26 0.39 -28.51
CA GLU A 826 -33.04 -0.03 -29.25
C GLU A 826 -32.80 -1.56 -29.27
N LEU A 827 -33.60 -2.36 -28.56
CA LEU A 827 -33.48 -3.83 -28.51
C LEU A 827 -34.41 -4.56 -29.50
N LEU A 828 -35.07 -3.85 -30.41
CA LEU A 828 -36.08 -4.43 -31.30
C LEU A 828 -35.56 -4.57 -32.72
N SER A 829 -35.31 -5.80 -33.14
CA SER A 829 -35.11 -6.12 -34.56
C SER A 829 -36.46 -6.11 -35.28
N LYS A 830 -36.46 -5.52 -36.49
CA LYS A 830 -37.56 -5.64 -37.43
C LYS A 830 -37.30 -6.80 -38.38
N ASN A 831 -38.34 -7.53 -38.79
CA ASN A 831 -38.22 -8.44 -39.92
C ASN A 831 -38.13 -7.63 -41.24
N ASN A 832 -37.85 -8.33 -42.34
CA ASN A 832 -37.73 -7.72 -43.68
C ASN A 832 -39.02 -7.02 -44.17
N ASN A 833 -40.16 -7.26 -43.50
CA ASN A 833 -41.45 -6.63 -43.80
C ASN A 833 -41.76 -5.42 -42.89
N GLY A 834 -40.81 -5.00 -42.04
CA GLY A 834 -40.92 -3.79 -41.22
C GLY A 834 -41.64 -3.96 -39.88
N GLU A 835 -41.98 -5.18 -39.47
CA GLU A 835 -42.72 -5.51 -38.25
C GLU A 835 -41.80 -5.77 -37.06
N TYR A 836 -42.22 -5.39 -35.85
CA TYR A 836 -41.41 -5.55 -34.64
C TYR A 836 -41.56 -6.96 -34.04
N ILE A 837 -40.44 -7.64 -33.77
CA ILE A 837 -40.41 -8.98 -33.16
C ILE A 837 -40.22 -8.86 -31.65
N CYS A 838 -41.02 -9.58 -30.85
CA CYS A 838 -40.86 -9.64 -29.40
C CYS A 838 -39.60 -10.47 -29.03
N PRO A 839 -38.68 -9.97 -28.20
CA PRO A 839 -37.44 -10.69 -27.88
C PRO A 839 -37.63 -11.88 -26.90
N ASN A 840 -38.83 -12.07 -26.34
CA ASN A 840 -39.13 -13.22 -25.48
C ASN A 840 -39.67 -14.40 -26.32
N GLN A 841 -38.86 -15.44 -26.50
CA GLN A 841 -39.12 -16.58 -27.40
C GLN A 841 -40.37 -17.42 -27.07
N THR A 842 -41.03 -17.16 -25.94
CA THR A 842 -42.25 -17.88 -25.50
C THR A 842 -43.56 -17.21 -25.95
N CYS A 843 -43.53 -16.00 -26.52
CA CYS A 843 -44.73 -15.19 -26.81
C CYS A 843 -45.29 -15.38 -28.23
N GLY A 844 -44.46 -15.68 -29.24
CA GLY A 844 -44.88 -16.08 -30.59
C GLY A 844 -45.73 -15.10 -31.44
N ARG A 845 -46.10 -13.90 -30.95
CA ARG A 845 -46.97 -12.95 -31.69
C ARG A 845 -46.19 -11.97 -32.57
N VAL A 846 -46.64 -11.83 -33.82
CA VAL A 846 -46.23 -10.79 -34.77
C VAL A 846 -47.17 -9.59 -34.61
N LEU A 847 -46.63 -8.39 -34.39
CA LEU A 847 -47.43 -7.21 -34.03
C LEU A 847 -47.31 -6.11 -35.10
N LYS A 848 -48.46 -5.71 -35.67
CA LYS A 848 -48.59 -4.58 -36.62
C LYS A 848 -49.17 -3.35 -35.92
N GLY A 849 -48.63 -2.16 -36.25
CA GLY A 849 -49.19 -0.86 -35.83
C GLY A 849 -48.74 -0.34 -34.45
N GLN A 850 -49.27 0.82 -34.05
CA GLN A 850 -48.81 1.61 -32.89
C GLN A 850 -48.92 0.87 -31.53
N GLY A 851 -49.78 -0.15 -31.44
CA GLY A 851 -49.92 -1.03 -30.26
C GLY A 851 -48.76 -2.00 -30.02
N ALA A 852 -47.84 -2.17 -30.98
CA ALA A 852 -46.68 -3.05 -30.83
C ALA A 852 -45.70 -2.57 -29.74
N THR A 853 -45.59 -1.25 -29.55
CA THR A 853 -44.59 -0.69 -28.62
C THR A 853 -44.94 -0.86 -27.14
N SER A 854 -46.23 -0.92 -26.77
CA SER A 854 -46.66 -1.10 -25.38
C SER A 854 -46.48 -2.55 -24.91
N HIS A 855 -46.90 -3.52 -25.73
CA HIS A 855 -46.75 -4.95 -25.43
C HIS A 855 -45.28 -5.38 -25.34
N VAL A 856 -44.46 -4.91 -26.28
CA VAL A 856 -43.02 -5.20 -26.31
C VAL A 856 -42.28 -4.57 -25.11
N LYS A 857 -42.67 -3.36 -24.69
CA LYS A 857 -42.14 -2.73 -23.47
C LYS A 857 -42.50 -3.54 -22.21
N ALA A 858 -43.72 -4.07 -22.13
CA ALA A 858 -44.16 -4.91 -21.00
C ALA A 858 -43.38 -6.22 -20.92
N CYS A 859 -43.20 -6.92 -22.05
CA CYS A 859 -42.41 -8.16 -22.12
C CYS A 859 -40.92 -7.94 -21.83
N ALA A 860 -40.33 -6.85 -22.33
CA ALA A 860 -38.93 -6.50 -22.03
C ALA A 860 -38.71 -6.21 -20.54
N LYS A 861 -39.69 -5.56 -19.87
CA LYS A 861 -39.65 -5.30 -18.43
C LYS A 861 -39.69 -6.61 -17.62
N LEU A 862 -40.52 -7.57 -18.02
CA LEU A 862 -40.61 -8.89 -17.37
C LEU A 862 -39.34 -9.73 -17.59
N TRP A 863 -38.77 -9.70 -18.78
CA TRP A 863 -37.50 -10.38 -19.10
C TRP A 863 -36.33 -9.81 -18.28
N LEU A 864 -36.21 -8.49 -18.17
CA LEU A 864 -35.20 -7.82 -17.34
C LEU A 864 -35.37 -8.12 -15.85
N LYS A 865 -36.62 -8.24 -15.36
CA LYS A 865 -36.91 -8.57 -13.96
C LYS A 865 -36.48 -10.00 -13.61
N LYS A 866 -36.58 -10.95 -14.55
CA LYS A 866 -36.12 -12.34 -14.38
C LYS A 866 -34.58 -12.48 -14.36
N GLN A 867 -33.84 -11.52 -14.92
CA GLN A 867 -32.37 -11.54 -14.98
C GLN A 867 -31.69 -10.89 -13.77
N ASN A 868 -32.44 -10.47 -12.74
CA ASN A 868 -31.93 -9.89 -11.49
C ASN A 868 -30.92 -8.73 -11.66
N VAL A 869 -31.04 -7.97 -12.76
CA VAL A 869 -30.24 -6.76 -12.97
C VAL A 869 -30.92 -5.59 -12.28
N LEU A 870 -30.54 -5.33 -11.02
CA LEU A 870 -30.88 -4.10 -10.29
C LEU A 870 -30.12 -2.91 -10.89
N PHE A 871 -30.85 -1.84 -11.24
CA PHE A 871 -30.28 -0.52 -11.61
C PHE A 871 -30.05 0.35 -10.37
#